data_AF-A0A969AY35-F1
#
_entry.id   AF-A0A969AY35-F1
#
_cell.length_a   1.000
_cell.length_b   1.000
_cell.length_c   1.000
_cell.angle_alpha   90.00
_cell.angle_beta   90.00
_cell.angle_gamma   90.00
#
_symmetry.space_group_name_H-M   'P 1'
#
loop_
_entity.id
_entity.type
_entity.pdbx_description
1 polymer ?
#
loop_
_entity_poly.entity_id
_entity_poly.type
_entity_poly.pdbx_seq_one_letter_code
_entity_poly.pdbx_strand_id
1 'polypeptide(L)'
;MARSLEGCYPWEDDWDTDPVDTRDGLTYLRTLDALERASGQNQPFFIAAGLQHPHTPYCIPKSFWDIYDPATIALSPAPLRPADTTFTYGKLENASDLAGFDDSRGGSVRNYGMPEWLERKLRHGYFASVSYVDYILGQWLDKLEELDMLDNTIIVLWGDHGYHLHDHGVWSKQTNYEFATRAPLYVYVPDRTEGSRQTNAIVEFVDIYPTLLELCGFEIPDRLQALSMMPLLENPNQKWKKAAVSQWRRAGHMGYAFRTEDFRYIRWYSEKDATMVFEELYDERDNLYEQENLAKRNIINLYWKNMQKWLKRILPMNVAGNFLNRNSIITHVTPINSDMKKRLYIYFLFVPFVTFSQPTLQIPLQQGEKIWSGAIKEGHKMPFEPGYSFDFYANNNWNQLQPVLLSNQGLVVWSEEPYRFTVTDAALIIDKNLGEVQHLRSEQNTLAGAARLAAEKFYPPSGKLPALSLFEKPQYNTWIELTYNQNQEDILKYARAIIANGLEPGVLMIDDTWQEDYGLWRFHPGRFPNPKAMMAELHEMGFEVMLWICPFVSADQWQLVQPLIRDKVVLMNKDKEHTTWENATNPAIIQWWNGYSALLDFTNPKAVTWFNNELDRLVKEFGVDGFKFDAGDMHFYPEYALSMEAATPNRHSERYAQFAFRFPLNEYRACWKLGNQPIAQRLHDKNHTWQDLGLLIPHMLTEGLVGYTFSCPDMIGGGNYISFLDIDTYEQDIVVRSAQCHALMPMMQFSVAPWRILDKENFDAIKKALEIRKRFTPKIMELTAHSARTGEPIIRSMAYQFPGQGYEYIDDQFMLGQEVLVAPVTTPDSTRMVVLPKGKWLSDEGKSYKGNRQITIDVPISRLPYFIKQ
;
A
#
# COMPACT_ATOMS: atom_id res chain seq x y z
N MET A 1 -10.00 -4.25 -1.11
CA MET A 1 -11.29 -4.93 -1.38
C MET A 1 -11.05 -6.43 -1.26
N ALA A 2 -11.67 -7.10 -0.28
CA ALA A 2 -11.69 -8.56 -0.25
C ALA A 2 -12.41 -9.06 -1.51
N ARG A 3 -11.85 -10.12 -2.12
CA ARG A 3 -12.43 -10.78 -3.29
C ARG A 3 -13.89 -11.09 -2.98
N SER A 4 -14.80 -10.68 -3.88
CA SER A 4 -16.13 -11.27 -3.93
C SER A 4 -15.94 -12.77 -3.89
N LEU A 5 -16.55 -13.45 -2.90
CA LEU A 5 -16.69 -14.90 -2.94
C LEU A 5 -17.28 -15.22 -4.33
N GLU A 6 -16.45 -15.81 -5.19
CA GLU A 6 -16.90 -16.34 -6.47
C GLU A 6 -17.91 -17.43 -6.15
N GLY A 7 -19.21 -17.13 -6.26
CA GLY A 7 -20.25 -18.14 -6.14
C GLY A 7 -21.57 -17.73 -5.47
N CYS A 8 -21.67 -16.62 -4.73
CA CYS A 8 -22.97 -16.23 -4.18
C CYS A 8 -23.89 -15.68 -5.27
N TYR A 9 -24.68 -16.55 -5.90
CA TYR A 9 -25.94 -16.13 -6.48
C TYR A 9 -26.83 -15.62 -5.35
N PRO A 10 -27.57 -14.51 -5.55
CA PRO A 10 -28.56 -14.15 -4.55
C PRO A 10 -29.58 -15.29 -4.57
N TRP A 11 -30.15 -15.64 -3.41
CA TRP A 11 -31.04 -16.79 -3.18
C TRP A 11 -30.43 -18.18 -3.52
N GLU A 12 -30.21 -18.99 -2.49
CA GLU A 12 -30.24 -20.48 -2.50
C GLU A 12 -28.95 -21.24 -2.15
N ASP A 13 -27.74 -20.73 -2.38
CA ASP A 13 -26.54 -21.58 -2.24
C ASP A 13 -25.81 -21.53 -0.88
N ASP A 14 -26.21 -20.67 0.06
CA ASP A 14 -25.45 -20.47 1.33
C ASP A 14 -26.31 -20.54 2.60
N TRP A 15 -27.39 -21.31 2.55
CA TRP A 15 -28.40 -21.40 3.62
C TRP A 15 -27.96 -22.11 4.90
N ASP A 16 -26.82 -22.79 4.88
CA ASP A 16 -26.25 -23.55 6.01
C ASP A 16 -25.03 -22.85 6.65
N THR A 17 -24.87 -21.54 6.44
CA THR A 17 -23.80 -20.76 7.08
C THR A 17 -24.17 -20.32 8.49
N ASP A 18 -23.24 -20.50 9.43
CA ASP A 18 -23.33 -19.86 10.73
C ASP A 18 -23.35 -18.34 10.54
N PRO A 19 -24.16 -17.57 11.29
CA PRO A 19 -24.07 -16.11 11.33
C PRO A 19 -22.64 -15.54 11.27
N VAL A 20 -21.68 -16.18 11.95
CA VAL A 20 -20.28 -15.71 12.00
C VAL A 20 -19.49 -15.91 10.70
N ASP A 21 -19.94 -16.80 9.82
CA ASP A 21 -19.26 -17.14 8.56
C ASP A 21 -19.60 -16.17 7.41
N THR A 22 -20.41 -15.16 7.69
CA THR A 22 -20.74 -14.10 6.73
C THR A 22 -19.75 -12.93 6.81
N ARG A 23 -19.74 -12.04 5.81
CA ARG A 23 -18.92 -10.82 5.83
C ARG A 23 -19.20 -9.92 7.05
N ASP A 24 -20.46 -9.85 7.46
CA ASP A 24 -20.86 -9.12 8.66
C ASP A 24 -20.48 -9.89 9.93
N GLY A 25 -20.45 -11.22 9.88
CA GLY A 25 -19.89 -12.09 10.91
C GLY A 25 -18.41 -11.81 11.20
N LEU A 26 -17.62 -11.53 10.16
CA LEU A 26 -16.22 -11.10 10.34
C LEU A 26 -16.09 -9.73 11.02
N THR A 27 -16.95 -8.76 10.65
CA THR A 27 -16.99 -7.46 11.34
C THR A 27 -17.40 -7.64 12.80
N TYR A 28 -18.38 -8.50 13.05
CA TYR A 28 -18.82 -8.89 14.37
C TYR A 28 -17.66 -9.41 15.22
N LEU A 29 -16.94 -10.43 14.77
CA LEU A 29 -15.81 -11.04 15.49
C LEU A 29 -14.67 -10.03 15.76
N ARG A 30 -14.34 -9.20 14.77
CA ARG A 30 -13.31 -8.15 14.93
C ARG A 30 -13.70 -7.08 15.95
N THR A 31 -14.99 -6.78 16.03
CA THR A 31 -15.51 -5.79 16.98
C THR A 31 -15.48 -6.34 18.40
N LEU A 32 -15.81 -7.63 18.58
CA LEU A 32 -15.65 -8.30 19.89
C LEU A 32 -14.19 -8.29 20.37
N ASP A 33 -13.25 -8.67 19.50
CA ASP A 33 -11.81 -8.59 19.81
C ASP A 33 -11.36 -7.17 20.18
N ALA A 34 -11.85 -6.16 19.45
CA ALA A 34 -11.55 -4.76 19.75
C ALA A 34 -12.09 -4.33 21.13
N LEU A 35 -13.30 -4.77 21.49
CA LEU A 35 -13.88 -4.50 22.81
C LEU A 35 -13.07 -5.17 23.93
N GLU A 36 -12.68 -6.43 23.76
CA GLU A 36 -11.84 -7.14 24.74
C GLU A 36 -10.50 -6.43 24.95
N ARG A 37 -9.83 -6.05 23.86
CA ARG A 37 -8.57 -5.28 23.93
C ARG A 37 -8.75 -3.93 24.61
N ALA A 38 -9.87 -3.25 24.36
CA ALA A 38 -10.17 -1.96 25.00
C ALA A 38 -10.37 -2.11 26.52
N SER A 39 -11.07 -3.17 26.97
CA SER A 39 -11.29 -3.44 28.39
C SER A 39 -9.99 -3.56 29.20
N GLY A 40 -8.92 -4.12 28.58
CA GLY A 40 -7.64 -4.35 29.24
C GLY A 40 -6.74 -3.11 29.39
N GLN A 41 -7.08 -1.98 28.76
CA GLN A 41 -6.17 -0.84 28.62
C GLN A 41 -6.47 0.34 29.56
N ASN A 42 -7.65 0.40 30.18
CA ASN A 42 -8.10 1.50 31.04
C ASN A 42 -7.85 2.91 30.42
N GLN A 43 -8.09 3.04 29.11
CA GLN A 43 -8.01 4.28 28.33
C GLN A 43 -9.34 4.50 27.58
N PRO A 44 -9.73 5.75 27.25
CA PRO A 44 -10.84 6.01 26.36
C PRO A 44 -10.64 5.32 25.01
N PHE A 45 -11.70 4.76 24.44
CA PHE A 45 -11.66 4.09 23.14
C PHE A 45 -12.68 4.69 22.18
N PHE A 46 -12.47 4.45 20.89
CA PHE A 46 -13.43 4.75 19.82
C PHE A 46 -13.46 3.57 18.86
N ILE A 47 -14.63 3.00 18.64
CA ILE A 47 -14.84 1.89 17.71
C ILE A 47 -15.88 2.32 16.69
N ALA A 48 -15.52 2.21 15.41
CA ALA A 48 -16.44 2.34 14.28
C ALA A 48 -16.57 0.97 13.60
N ALA A 49 -17.73 0.34 13.76
CA ALA A 49 -18.05 -0.96 13.18
C ALA A 49 -19.17 -0.81 12.14
N GLY A 50 -18.90 -1.17 10.89
CA GLY A 50 -19.84 -1.04 9.78
C GLY A 50 -20.30 -2.39 9.25
N LEU A 51 -21.62 -2.61 9.25
CA LEU A 51 -22.25 -3.80 8.66
C LEU A 51 -22.68 -3.50 7.22
N GLN A 52 -22.58 -4.49 6.34
CA GLN A 52 -22.99 -4.42 4.95
C GLN A 52 -24.52 -4.51 4.82
N HIS A 53 -25.17 -5.37 5.60
CA HIS A 53 -26.62 -5.49 5.57
C HIS A 53 -27.31 -4.23 6.14
N PRO A 54 -28.49 -3.85 5.60
CA PRO A 54 -29.33 -4.58 4.66
C PRO A 54 -29.06 -4.26 3.17
N HIS A 55 -27.84 -3.93 2.77
CA HIS A 55 -27.52 -3.74 1.35
C HIS A 55 -27.70 -5.05 0.56
N THR A 56 -28.14 -4.94 -0.71
CA THR A 56 -28.25 -6.10 -1.62
C THR A 56 -26.86 -6.60 -2.07
N PRO A 57 -26.71 -7.88 -2.49
CA PRO A 57 -27.69 -8.97 -2.39
C PRO A 57 -27.95 -9.37 -0.93
N TYR A 58 -29.19 -9.82 -0.62
CA TYR A 58 -29.59 -10.24 0.73
C TYR A 58 -29.05 -11.64 1.07
N CYS A 59 -27.73 -11.76 1.21
CA CYS A 59 -27.04 -12.99 1.57
C CYS A 59 -27.01 -13.14 3.10
N ILE A 60 -28.10 -13.65 3.66
CA ILE A 60 -28.30 -13.78 5.11
C ILE A 60 -28.52 -15.24 5.52
N PRO A 61 -28.17 -15.62 6.76
CA PRO A 61 -28.41 -16.98 7.24
C PRO A 61 -29.90 -17.35 7.20
N LYS A 62 -30.19 -18.60 6.84
CA LYS A 62 -31.57 -19.09 6.65
C LYS A 62 -32.44 -18.93 7.89
N SER A 63 -31.85 -19.06 9.08
CA SER A 63 -32.54 -18.87 10.35
C SER A 63 -33.24 -17.52 10.46
N PHE A 64 -32.65 -16.44 9.93
CA PHE A 64 -33.26 -15.11 9.91
C PHE A 64 -34.29 -14.94 8.80
N TRP A 65 -34.06 -15.60 7.65
CA TRP A 65 -35.04 -15.63 6.58
C TRP A 65 -36.35 -16.30 7.06
N ASP A 66 -36.26 -17.43 7.73
CA ASP A 66 -37.43 -18.22 8.15
C ASP A 66 -38.24 -17.60 9.31
N ILE A 67 -37.79 -16.49 9.91
CA ILE A 67 -38.56 -15.74 10.93
C ILE A 67 -39.85 -15.14 10.33
N TYR A 68 -39.82 -14.82 9.04
CA TYR A 68 -40.93 -14.15 8.36
C TYR A 68 -41.69 -15.09 7.44
N ASP A 69 -43.02 -15.11 7.57
CA ASP A 69 -43.91 -15.77 6.60
C ASP A 69 -44.08 -14.85 5.37
N PRO A 70 -43.60 -15.26 4.17
CA PRO A 70 -43.72 -14.46 2.95
C PRO A 70 -45.16 -14.05 2.62
N ALA A 71 -46.17 -14.86 3.00
CA ALA A 71 -47.57 -14.57 2.72
C ALA A 71 -48.11 -13.38 3.52
N THR A 72 -47.49 -13.08 4.66
CA THR A 72 -47.89 -11.99 5.57
C THR A 72 -47.22 -10.65 5.26
N ILE A 73 -46.17 -10.66 4.44
CA ILE A 73 -45.41 -9.46 4.08
C ILE A 73 -46.29 -8.55 3.21
N ALA A 74 -46.71 -7.42 3.78
CA ALA A 74 -47.49 -6.41 3.07
C ALA A 74 -46.68 -5.79 1.93
N LEU A 75 -47.34 -5.55 0.79
CA LEU A 75 -46.81 -4.74 -0.31
C LEU A 75 -46.78 -3.25 0.07
N SER A 76 -46.05 -2.44 -0.69
CA SER A 76 -46.05 -0.99 -0.57
C SER A 76 -47.47 -0.46 -0.80
N PRO A 77 -47.97 0.42 0.09
CA PRO A 77 -49.26 1.08 -0.11
C PRO A 77 -49.19 2.21 -1.14
N ALA A 78 -48.00 2.56 -1.64
CA ALA A 78 -47.76 3.63 -2.60
C ALA A 78 -46.79 3.21 -3.71
N PRO A 79 -47.10 2.16 -4.49
CA PRO A 79 -46.18 1.59 -5.49
C PRO A 79 -46.06 2.43 -6.77
N LEU A 80 -46.75 3.58 -6.83
CA LEU A 80 -46.77 4.48 -7.96
C LEU A 80 -46.03 5.77 -7.62
N ARG A 81 -45.33 6.32 -8.61
CA ARG A 81 -44.68 7.61 -8.49
C ARG A 81 -45.67 8.73 -8.17
N PRO A 82 -45.22 9.80 -7.50
CA PRO A 82 -46.06 10.96 -7.24
C PRO A 82 -46.62 11.59 -8.53
N ALA A 83 -47.81 12.16 -8.45
CA ALA A 83 -48.44 12.85 -9.58
C ALA A 83 -47.56 14.01 -10.09
N ASP A 84 -47.60 14.27 -11.40
CA ASP A 84 -46.87 15.34 -12.08
C ASP A 84 -45.33 15.29 -12.02
N THR A 85 -44.72 14.20 -11.55
CA THR A 85 -43.25 14.07 -11.42
C THR A 85 -42.55 13.40 -12.61
N THR A 86 -43.19 13.25 -13.77
CA THR A 86 -42.63 12.46 -14.90
C THR A 86 -41.25 12.95 -15.33
N PHE A 87 -41.03 14.26 -15.22
CA PHE A 87 -39.76 14.93 -15.47
C PHE A 87 -38.59 14.34 -14.66
N THR A 88 -38.84 13.95 -13.41
CA THR A 88 -37.82 13.46 -12.50
C THR A 88 -37.73 11.93 -12.48
N TYR A 89 -38.45 11.19 -13.32
CA TYR A 89 -38.50 9.71 -13.20
C TYR A 89 -38.00 8.92 -14.42
N GLY A 90 -37.71 9.55 -15.56
CA GLY A 90 -37.36 8.87 -16.82
C GLY A 90 -36.06 8.05 -16.86
N LYS A 91 -35.31 7.92 -15.75
CA LYS A 91 -34.13 7.03 -15.59
C LYS A 91 -34.22 6.06 -14.42
N LEU A 92 -35.32 6.09 -13.66
CA LEU A 92 -35.57 5.13 -12.59
C LEU A 92 -36.11 3.80 -13.13
N GLU A 93 -36.18 3.58 -14.45
CA GLU A 93 -36.81 2.40 -15.04
C GLU A 93 -36.12 1.08 -14.64
N ASN A 94 -34.81 1.10 -14.35
CA ASN A 94 -34.03 -0.07 -13.97
C ASN A 94 -33.50 0.06 -12.54
N ALA A 95 -33.72 -0.96 -11.72
CA ALA A 95 -33.09 -1.10 -10.42
C ALA A 95 -31.75 -1.81 -10.59
N SER A 96 -30.66 -1.08 -10.82
CA SER A 96 -29.31 -1.66 -10.93
C SER A 96 -28.92 -2.48 -9.70
N ASP A 97 -29.37 -2.05 -8.52
CA ASP A 97 -29.13 -2.70 -7.23
C ASP A 97 -29.90 -4.02 -7.08
N LEU A 98 -30.82 -4.31 -8.01
CA LEU A 98 -31.61 -5.55 -8.11
C LEU A 98 -31.20 -6.39 -9.34
N ALA A 99 -30.09 -6.04 -10.01
CA ALA A 99 -29.56 -6.86 -11.10
C ALA A 99 -29.27 -8.28 -10.59
N GLY A 100 -29.84 -9.28 -11.25
CA GLY A 100 -29.75 -10.68 -10.84
C GLY A 100 -31.07 -11.25 -10.31
N PHE A 101 -31.90 -10.47 -9.61
CA PHE A 101 -33.13 -10.93 -8.93
C PHE A 101 -34.29 -11.40 -9.83
N ASP A 102 -34.10 -11.39 -11.15
CA ASP A 102 -35.05 -11.93 -12.12
C ASP A 102 -34.52 -13.26 -12.69
N ASP A 103 -35.35 -14.31 -12.60
CA ASP A 103 -35.09 -15.65 -13.14
C ASP A 103 -35.00 -15.66 -14.69
N SER A 104 -35.35 -14.54 -15.32
CA SER A 104 -35.04 -14.29 -16.73
C SER A 104 -33.55 -14.01 -16.90
N ARG A 105 -32.79 -15.03 -17.32
CA ARG A 105 -31.35 -14.98 -17.65
C ARG A 105 -30.99 -13.77 -18.54
N GLY A 106 -30.72 -12.61 -17.92
CA GLY A 106 -30.24 -11.39 -18.56
C GLY A 106 -31.16 -10.16 -18.55
N GLY A 107 -32.29 -10.14 -17.84
CA GLY A 107 -33.17 -8.96 -17.71
C GLY A 107 -32.86 -8.06 -16.50
N SER A 108 -32.90 -6.73 -16.67
CA SER A 108 -32.88 -5.79 -15.54
C SER A 108 -34.26 -5.73 -14.86
N VAL A 109 -34.33 -5.94 -13.53
CA VAL A 109 -35.57 -5.74 -12.77
C VAL A 109 -36.03 -4.29 -12.96
N ARG A 110 -37.25 -4.13 -13.49
CA ARG A 110 -37.86 -2.82 -13.64
C ARG A 110 -38.45 -2.39 -12.31
N ASN A 111 -38.12 -1.17 -11.92
CA ASN A 111 -38.70 -0.49 -10.76
C ASN A 111 -40.23 -0.32 -10.90
N TYR A 112 -40.73 -0.18 -12.14
CA TYR A 112 -42.15 -0.08 -12.44
C TYR A 112 -42.74 -1.39 -12.96
N GLY A 113 -43.87 -1.79 -12.37
CA GLY A 113 -44.59 -3.01 -12.77
C GLY A 113 -43.96 -4.28 -12.21
N MET A 114 -43.22 -4.17 -11.10
CA MET A 114 -42.69 -5.32 -10.37
C MET A 114 -43.85 -6.25 -9.96
N PRO A 115 -43.78 -7.56 -10.25
CA PRO A 115 -44.80 -8.52 -9.80
C PRO A 115 -44.87 -8.58 -8.27
N GLU A 116 -46.09 -8.74 -7.72
CA GLU A 116 -46.29 -8.80 -6.26
C GLU A 116 -45.44 -9.87 -5.56
N TRP A 117 -45.23 -11.03 -6.21
CA TRP A 117 -44.40 -12.09 -5.65
C TRP A 117 -42.94 -11.66 -5.48
N LEU A 118 -42.40 -10.88 -6.43
CA LEU A 118 -41.02 -10.40 -6.40
C LEU A 118 -40.87 -9.30 -5.35
N GLU A 119 -41.85 -8.40 -5.26
CA GLU A 119 -41.89 -7.39 -4.21
C GLU A 119 -41.89 -8.02 -2.81
N ARG A 120 -42.78 -9.00 -2.58
CA ARG A 120 -42.83 -9.72 -1.29
C ARG A 120 -41.49 -10.38 -0.98
N LYS A 121 -40.88 -11.03 -1.97
CA LYS A 121 -39.57 -11.69 -1.82
C LYS A 121 -38.45 -10.69 -1.48
N LEU A 122 -38.41 -9.52 -2.11
CA LEU A 122 -37.39 -8.50 -1.82
C LEU A 122 -37.60 -7.84 -0.45
N ARG A 123 -38.86 -7.59 -0.06
CA ARG A 123 -39.21 -7.07 1.27
C ARG A 123 -38.87 -8.10 2.36
N HIS A 124 -39.07 -9.38 2.09
CA HIS A 124 -38.64 -10.49 2.93
C HIS A 124 -37.13 -10.44 3.21
N GLY A 125 -36.32 -10.39 2.14
CA GLY A 125 -34.86 -10.33 2.29
C GLY A 125 -34.38 -9.11 3.05
N TYR A 126 -35.01 -7.95 2.84
CA TYR A 126 -34.72 -6.74 3.62
C TYR A 126 -35.06 -6.92 5.11
N PHE A 127 -36.25 -7.40 5.45
CA PHE A 127 -36.66 -7.61 6.85
C PHE A 127 -35.78 -8.63 7.57
N ALA A 128 -35.43 -9.71 6.89
CA ALA A 128 -34.55 -10.72 7.43
C ALA A 128 -33.11 -10.18 7.61
N SER A 129 -32.63 -9.33 6.70
CA SER A 129 -31.35 -8.62 6.86
C SER A 129 -31.34 -7.66 8.05
N VAL A 130 -32.46 -6.96 8.30
CA VAL A 130 -32.59 -6.09 9.48
C VAL A 130 -32.57 -6.91 10.77
N SER A 131 -33.27 -8.05 10.83
CA SER A 131 -33.22 -8.95 11.99
C SER A 131 -31.81 -9.50 12.24
N TYR A 132 -31.05 -9.76 11.18
CA TYR A 132 -29.68 -10.23 11.31
C TYR A 132 -28.75 -9.15 11.88
N VAL A 133 -28.88 -7.90 11.40
CA VAL A 133 -28.15 -6.75 11.94
C VAL A 133 -28.51 -6.51 13.42
N ASP A 134 -29.79 -6.63 13.77
CA ASP A 134 -30.28 -6.50 15.14
C ASP A 134 -29.66 -7.55 16.07
N TYR A 135 -29.57 -8.80 15.60
CA TYR A 135 -28.88 -9.87 16.33
C TYR A 135 -27.40 -9.55 16.61
N ILE A 136 -26.64 -9.13 15.59
CA ILE A 136 -25.22 -8.76 15.76
C ILE A 136 -25.08 -7.61 16.76
N LEU A 137 -25.93 -6.59 16.65
CA LEU A 137 -25.93 -5.47 17.59
C LEU A 137 -26.17 -5.95 19.02
N GLY A 138 -27.14 -6.84 19.22
CA GLY A 138 -27.39 -7.47 20.51
C GLY A 138 -26.14 -8.14 21.08
N GLN A 139 -25.39 -8.88 20.26
CA GLN A 139 -24.15 -9.51 20.71
C GLN A 139 -23.06 -8.51 21.14
N TRP A 140 -22.97 -7.36 20.46
CA TRP A 140 -22.04 -6.30 20.89
C TRP A 140 -22.47 -5.65 22.20
N LEU A 141 -23.77 -5.46 22.42
CA LEU A 141 -24.31 -4.95 23.67
C LEU A 141 -24.07 -5.94 24.81
N ASP A 142 -24.37 -7.23 24.60
CA ASP A 142 -24.10 -8.31 25.56
C ASP A 142 -22.62 -8.34 25.94
N LYS A 143 -21.71 -8.17 24.97
CA LYS A 143 -20.27 -8.13 25.24
C LYS A 143 -19.85 -6.89 26.04
N LEU A 144 -20.42 -5.73 25.75
CA LEU A 144 -20.18 -4.51 26.53
C LEU A 144 -20.65 -4.67 27.98
N GLU A 145 -21.77 -5.37 28.22
CA GLU A 145 -22.22 -5.72 29.58
C GLU A 145 -21.29 -6.72 30.25
N GLU A 146 -20.87 -7.78 29.56
CA GLU A 146 -19.93 -8.79 30.06
C GLU A 146 -18.60 -8.17 30.52
N LEU A 147 -18.12 -7.17 29.78
CA LEU A 147 -16.88 -6.46 30.06
C LEU A 147 -17.04 -5.31 31.06
N ASP A 148 -18.23 -5.07 31.62
CA ASP A 148 -18.54 -3.96 32.52
C ASP A 148 -18.23 -2.57 31.90
N MET A 149 -18.47 -2.44 30.59
CA MET A 149 -18.16 -1.25 29.79
C MET A 149 -19.41 -0.50 29.32
N LEU A 150 -20.59 -1.12 29.33
CA LEU A 150 -21.82 -0.53 28.78
C LEU A 150 -22.14 0.84 29.43
N ASP A 151 -22.09 0.90 30.75
CA ASP A 151 -22.44 2.10 31.53
C ASP A 151 -21.42 3.26 31.38
N ASN A 152 -20.32 3.04 30.68
CA ASN A 152 -19.31 4.06 30.36
C ASN A 152 -19.10 4.23 28.85
N THR A 153 -20.03 3.74 28.03
CA THR A 153 -19.90 3.78 26.56
C THR A 153 -21.05 4.55 25.93
N ILE A 154 -20.71 5.57 25.13
CA ILE A 154 -21.69 6.23 24.25
C ILE A 154 -21.83 5.36 22.99
N ILE A 155 -23.07 4.99 22.65
CA ILE A 155 -23.37 4.19 21.47
C ILE A 155 -24.20 5.02 20.50
N VAL A 156 -23.73 5.14 19.26
CA VAL A 156 -24.44 5.80 18.17
C VAL A 156 -24.62 4.80 17.03
N LEU A 157 -25.86 4.43 16.74
CA LEU A 157 -26.21 3.55 15.64
C LEU A 157 -26.95 4.37 14.58
N TRP A 158 -26.47 4.37 13.34
CA TRP A 158 -27.17 5.01 12.23
C TRP A 158 -26.98 4.27 10.91
N GLY A 159 -27.93 4.45 9.99
CA GLY A 159 -27.79 4.05 8.59
C GLY A 159 -27.29 5.21 7.74
N ASP A 160 -26.53 4.95 6.68
CA ASP A 160 -26.00 6.00 5.80
C ASP A 160 -27.08 6.68 4.93
N HIS A 161 -28.21 6.00 4.73
CA HIS A 161 -29.40 6.53 4.06
C HIS A 161 -30.67 5.78 4.49
N GLY A 162 -31.83 6.34 4.13
CA GLY A 162 -33.08 5.59 4.16
C GLY A 162 -33.21 4.66 2.94
N TYR A 163 -34.22 3.80 2.90
CA TYR A 163 -34.37 2.80 1.85
C TYR A 163 -35.82 2.68 1.36
N HIS A 164 -36.05 2.78 0.05
CA HIS A 164 -37.35 2.53 -0.57
C HIS A 164 -37.60 1.04 -0.71
N LEU A 165 -38.77 0.58 -0.28
CA LEU A 165 -39.22 -0.81 -0.39
C LEU A 165 -40.37 -0.93 -1.38
N HIS A 166 -40.14 -0.40 -2.59
CA HIS A 166 -41.10 -0.24 -3.70
C HIS A 166 -42.02 0.98 -3.60
N ASP A 167 -41.89 1.79 -2.56
CA ASP A 167 -42.57 3.08 -2.50
C ASP A 167 -42.13 3.96 -3.69
N HIS A 168 -43.10 4.67 -4.27
CA HIS A 168 -42.95 5.45 -5.51
C HIS A 168 -42.61 4.63 -6.76
N GLY A 169 -42.74 3.30 -6.69
CA GLY A 169 -42.27 2.40 -7.74
C GLY A 169 -40.75 2.40 -7.82
N VAL A 170 -40.06 2.61 -6.70
CA VAL A 170 -38.59 2.65 -6.61
C VAL A 170 -38.13 1.68 -5.54
N TRP A 171 -37.05 0.96 -5.83
CA TRP A 171 -36.27 0.23 -4.84
C TRP A 171 -34.97 0.97 -4.53
N SER A 172 -34.44 0.85 -3.31
CA SER A 172 -33.16 1.45 -2.88
C SER A 172 -33.25 2.95 -2.54
N LYS A 173 -32.19 3.74 -2.69
CA LYS A 173 -32.01 5.07 -2.05
C LYS A 173 -31.87 6.28 -2.98
N GLN A 174 -32.04 6.10 -4.29
CA GLN A 174 -31.62 7.10 -5.30
C GLN A 174 -32.65 8.24 -5.51
N THR A 175 -33.16 8.82 -4.43
CA THR A 175 -34.18 9.89 -4.47
C THR A 175 -33.97 10.93 -3.37
N ASN A 176 -34.67 12.07 -3.50
CA ASN A 176 -34.73 13.13 -2.49
C ASN A 176 -35.99 13.02 -1.60
N TYR A 177 -36.70 11.89 -1.68
CA TYR A 177 -37.96 11.64 -0.97
C TYR A 177 -37.72 11.22 0.48
N GLU A 178 -38.76 11.25 1.30
CA GLU A 178 -38.69 10.98 2.74
C GLU A 178 -38.00 9.63 3.00
N PHE A 179 -38.46 8.54 2.38
CA PHE A 179 -37.90 7.21 2.68
C PHE A 179 -36.44 7.01 2.25
N ALA A 180 -35.88 7.82 1.33
CA ALA A 180 -34.45 7.76 1.02
C ALA A 180 -33.59 8.58 1.99
N THR A 181 -34.19 9.58 2.64
CA THR A 181 -33.48 10.57 3.46
C THR A 181 -33.73 10.42 4.95
N ARG A 182 -34.77 9.67 5.33
CA ARG A 182 -35.09 9.28 6.70
C ARG A 182 -34.41 7.96 7.02
N ALA A 183 -33.22 8.06 7.60
CA ALA A 183 -32.43 6.93 8.07
C ALA A 183 -32.64 6.68 9.57
N PRO A 184 -32.39 5.45 10.05
CA PRO A 184 -32.35 5.19 11.49
C PRO A 184 -31.19 5.97 12.13
N LEU A 185 -31.45 6.53 13.31
CA LEU A 185 -30.44 7.11 14.21
C LEU A 185 -30.88 6.84 15.64
N TYR A 186 -30.09 6.05 16.36
CA TYR A 186 -30.24 5.75 17.77
C TYR A 186 -29.00 6.24 18.51
N VAL A 187 -29.22 6.87 19.66
CA VAL A 187 -28.16 7.39 20.52
C VAL A 187 -28.42 6.91 21.92
N TYR A 188 -27.48 6.14 22.47
CA TYR A 188 -27.44 5.77 23.87
C TYR A 188 -26.28 6.50 24.54
N VAL A 189 -26.60 7.21 25.60
CA VAL A 189 -25.68 7.88 26.50
C VAL A 189 -26.04 7.45 27.93
N PRO A 190 -25.12 6.80 28.65
CA PRO A 190 -25.32 6.42 30.04
C PRO A 190 -25.83 7.59 30.89
N ASP A 191 -26.76 7.31 31.80
CA ASP A 191 -27.42 8.27 32.71
C ASP A 191 -28.16 9.45 32.05
N ARG A 192 -28.26 9.50 30.71
CA ARG A 192 -28.89 10.61 29.99
C ARG A 192 -30.00 10.19 29.05
N THR A 193 -29.95 8.97 28.50
CA THR A 193 -30.92 8.49 27.50
C THR A 193 -31.83 7.37 27.97
N GLU A 194 -32.04 7.25 29.28
CA GLU A 194 -32.94 6.24 29.86
C GLU A 194 -34.40 6.38 29.37
N GLY A 195 -35.12 5.25 29.35
CA GLY A 195 -36.57 5.22 29.13
C GLY A 195 -37.03 5.26 27.66
N SER A 196 -36.19 4.84 26.70
CA SER A 196 -36.56 4.69 25.27
C SER A 196 -37.27 5.89 24.68
N ARG A 197 -36.68 7.08 24.84
CA ARG A 197 -37.27 8.35 24.39
C ARG A 197 -37.18 8.50 22.87
N GLN A 198 -38.20 9.15 22.29
CA GLN A 198 -38.26 9.43 20.85
C GLN A 198 -38.46 10.92 20.63
N THR A 199 -37.90 11.44 19.54
CA THR A 199 -38.09 12.82 19.09
C THR A 199 -38.55 12.85 17.63
N ASN A 200 -39.45 13.78 17.33
CA ASN A 200 -39.83 14.11 15.95
C ASN A 200 -39.00 15.29 15.39
N ALA A 201 -38.02 15.78 16.15
CA ALA A 201 -37.14 16.85 15.70
C ALA A 201 -36.28 16.41 14.51
N ILE A 202 -36.07 17.32 13.56
CA ILE A 202 -35.29 17.05 12.36
C ILE A 202 -33.79 17.24 12.65
N VAL A 203 -33.03 16.17 12.49
CA VAL A 203 -31.58 16.14 12.66
C VAL A 203 -30.90 15.72 11.36
N GLU A 204 -29.62 16.07 11.21
CA GLU A 204 -28.76 15.66 10.10
C GLU A 204 -27.55 14.90 10.63
N PHE A 205 -26.93 14.00 9.86
CA PHE A 205 -25.74 13.29 10.35
C PHE A 205 -24.57 14.19 10.69
N VAL A 206 -24.50 15.38 10.08
CA VAL A 206 -23.49 16.39 10.44
C VAL A 206 -23.62 16.83 11.90
N ASP A 207 -24.82 16.70 12.50
CA ASP A 207 -25.11 17.02 13.89
C ASP A 207 -24.49 16.00 14.88
N ILE A 208 -24.10 14.79 14.42
CA ILE A 208 -23.47 13.76 15.28
C ILE A 208 -22.11 14.24 15.79
N TYR A 209 -21.27 14.80 14.93
CA TYR A 209 -19.91 15.24 15.29
C TYR A 209 -19.88 16.25 16.46
N PRO A 210 -20.58 17.41 16.40
CA PRO A 210 -20.59 18.34 17.53
C PRO A 210 -21.26 17.75 18.78
N THR A 211 -22.20 16.82 18.62
CA THR A 211 -22.83 16.12 19.76
C THR A 211 -21.82 15.26 20.52
N LEU A 212 -21.00 14.48 19.79
CA LEU A 212 -19.98 13.64 20.40
C LEU A 212 -18.86 14.47 21.05
N LEU A 213 -18.46 15.58 20.43
CA LEU A 213 -17.51 16.51 21.06
C LEU A 213 -18.03 17.01 22.40
N GLU A 214 -19.28 17.47 22.45
CA GLU A 214 -19.90 17.97 23.68
C GLU A 214 -20.02 16.88 24.76
N LEU A 215 -20.49 15.69 24.38
CA LEU A 215 -20.63 14.55 25.30
C LEU A 215 -19.29 14.11 25.89
N CYS A 216 -18.22 14.20 25.11
CA CYS A 216 -16.86 13.86 25.55
C CYS A 216 -16.11 15.04 26.20
N GLY A 217 -16.74 16.21 26.36
CA GLY A 217 -16.15 17.37 27.03
C GLY A 217 -15.13 18.17 26.20
N PHE A 218 -15.16 18.04 24.87
CA PHE A 218 -14.32 18.82 23.94
C PHE A 218 -14.99 20.12 23.49
N GLU A 219 -14.18 21.10 23.08
CA GLU A 219 -14.69 22.35 22.49
C GLU A 219 -15.28 22.11 21.09
N ILE A 220 -16.47 22.66 20.84
CA ILE A 220 -17.12 22.62 19.53
C ILE A 220 -16.56 23.74 18.64
N PRO A 221 -16.04 23.46 17.44
CA PRO A 221 -15.55 24.49 16.53
C PRO A 221 -16.63 25.47 16.06
N ASP A 222 -16.34 26.78 16.10
CA ASP A 222 -17.28 27.85 15.70
C ASP A 222 -17.73 27.84 14.23
N ARG A 223 -17.07 27.05 13.37
CA ARG A 223 -17.29 27.06 11.90
C ARG A 223 -18.25 25.98 11.41
N LEU A 224 -18.85 25.20 12.32
CA LEU A 224 -19.75 24.13 11.94
C LEU A 224 -21.13 24.67 11.54
N GLN A 225 -21.68 24.14 10.44
CA GLN A 225 -23.09 24.33 10.10
C GLN A 225 -24.01 23.41 10.91
N ALA A 226 -23.44 22.38 11.52
CA ALA A 226 -24.08 21.41 12.38
C ALA A 226 -24.36 21.96 13.78
N LEU A 227 -25.36 21.38 14.45
CA LEU A 227 -25.76 21.72 15.81
C LEU A 227 -25.67 20.47 16.68
N SER A 228 -25.07 20.59 17.87
CA SER A 228 -25.04 19.48 18.83
C SER A 228 -26.45 19.13 19.31
N MET A 229 -26.88 17.88 19.11
CA MET A 229 -28.18 17.33 19.50
C MET A 229 -28.36 17.21 21.02
N MET A 230 -27.39 17.64 21.83
CA MET A 230 -27.45 17.55 23.29
C MET A 230 -28.78 18.06 23.90
N PRO A 231 -29.36 19.20 23.46
CA PRO A 231 -30.66 19.64 23.97
C PRO A 231 -31.83 18.69 23.67
N LEU A 232 -31.74 17.90 22.59
CA LEU A 232 -32.72 16.85 22.26
C LEU A 232 -32.55 15.62 23.14
N LEU A 233 -31.31 15.30 23.52
CA LEU A 233 -31.02 14.23 24.48
C LEU A 233 -31.53 14.59 25.88
N GLU A 234 -31.62 15.86 26.25
CA GLU A 234 -32.20 16.26 27.55
C GLU A 234 -33.72 16.40 27.47
N ASN A 235 -34.23 17.03 26.41
CA ASN A 235 -35.65 17.25 26.18
C ASN A 235 -36.04 16.87 24.74
N PRO A 236 -36.65 15.68 24.52
CA PRO A 236 -37.03 15.21 23.18
C PRO A 236 -38.02 16.12 22.44
N ASN A 237 -38.75 17.00 23.15
CA ASN A 237 -39.71 17.95 22.58
C ASN A 237 -39.12 19.36 22.41
N GLN A 238 -37.81 19.53 22.57
CA GLN A 238 -37.14 20.81 22.42
C GLN A 238 -37.34 21.35 21.00
N LYS A 239 -37.69 22.64 20.90
CA LYS A 239 -37.70 23.32 19.61
C LYS A 239 -36.27 23.35 19.06
N TRP A 240 -36.12 22.79 17.87
CA TRP A 240 -34.82 22.45 17.30
C TRP A 240 -34.54 23.19 15.98
N LYS A 241 -33.68 22.63 15.13
CA LYS A 241 -33.38 23.05 13.77
C LYS A 241 -34.67 23.12 12.94
N LYS A 242 -34.72 24.11 12.05
CA LYS A 242 -35.92 24.44 11.26
C LYS A 242 -36.11 23.53 10.04
N ALA A 243 -35.02 23.01 9.48
CA ALA A 243 -35.05 22.11 8.33
C ALA A 243 -33.74 21.33 8.19
N ALA A 244 -33.81 20.16 7.57
CA ALA A 244 -32.67 19.41 7.02
C ALA A 244 -32.56 19.62 5.52
N VAL A 245 -31.35 19.47 4.98
CA VAL A 245 -31.06 19.61 3.56
C VAL A 245 -30.50 18.32 3.00
N SER A 246 -31.06 17.84 1.90
CA SER A 246 -30.50 16.74 1.12
C SER A 246 -30.31 17.14 -0.33
N GLN A 247 -29.41 16.46 -1.03
CA GLN A 247 -29.22 16.66 -2.46
C GLN A 247 -29.01 15.33 -3.18
N TRP A 248 -29.57 15.23 -4.39
CA TRP A 248 -29.39 14.06 -5.22
C TRP A 248 -29.45 14.42 -6.70
N ARG A 249 -28.51 13.84 -7.47
CA ARG A 249 -28.39 14.06 -8.91
C ARG A 249 -29.33 13.15 -9.67
N ARG A 250 -30.04 13.68 -10.67
CA ARG A 250 -30.89 12.89 -11.56
C ARG A 250 -30.96 13.42 -12.98
N ALA A 251 -30.70 12.54 -13.95
CA ALA A 251 -30.88 12.81 -15.39
C ALA A 251 -30.24 14.13 -15.90
N GLY A 252 -29.06 14.50 -15.37
CA GLY A 252 -28.38 15.76 -15.73
C GLY A 252 -28.90 17.01 -14.98
N HIS A 253 -29.61 16.80 -13.88
CA HIS A 253 -30.15 17.83 -13.01
C HIS A 253 -29.76 17.54 -11.55
N MET A 254 -29.46 18.58 -10.78
CA MET A 254 -29.26 18.45 -9.33
C MET A 254 -30.55 18.82 -8.61
N GLY A 255 -31.05 17.93 -7.76
CA GLY A 255 -32.18 18.17 -6.88
C GLY A 255 -31.71 18.57 -5.49
N TYR A 256 -32.16 19.71 -4.99
CA TYR A 256 -31.95 20.14 -3.60
C TYR A 256 -33.28 20.07 -2.86
N ALA A 257 -33.33 19.30 -1.78
CA ALA A 257 -34.51 19.13 -0.95
C ALA A 257 -34.33 19.77 0.42
N PHE A 258 -35.43 20.36 0.91
CA PHE A 258 -35.54 20.96 2.24
C PHE A 258 -36.69 20.30 2.96
N ARG A 259 -36.39 19.57 4.02
CA ARG A 259 -37.37 18.93 4.89
C ARG A 259 -37.53 19.76 6.16
N THR A 260 -38.68 20.40 6.31
CA THR A 260 -39.15 21.04 7.55
C THR A 260 -40.05 20.08 8.30
N GLU A 261 -40.52 20.38 9.51
CA GLU A 261 -41.45 19.51 10.26
C GLU A 261 -42.71 19.13 9.46
N ASP A 262 -43.26 20.09 8.71
CA ASP A 262 -44.55 19.93 8.02
C ASP A 262 -44.44 19.66 6.52
N PHE A 263 -43.34 20.08 5.88
CA PHE A 263 -43.24 20.09 4.42
C PHE A 263 -41.88 19.66 3.92
N ARG A 264 -41.87 19.03 2.74
CA ARG A 264 -40.69 18.84 1.91
C ARG A 264 -40.79 19.64 0.63
N TYR A 265 -39.72 20.39 0.33
CA TYR A 265 -39.62 21.16 -0.90
C TYR A 265 -38.38 20.76 -1.69
N ILE A 266 -38.54 20.40 -2.96
CA ILE A 266 -37.44 19.97 -3.84
C ILE A 266 -37.36 20.92 -5.04
N ARG A 267 -36.15 21.37 -5.35
CA ARG A 267 -35.86 22.12 -6.59
C ARG A 267 -34.85 21.41 -7.44
N TRP A 268 -35.15 21.30 -8.72
CA TRP A 268 -34.28 20.72 -9.72
C TRP A 268 -33.66 21.81 -10.57
N TYR A 269 -32.34 21.75 -10.69
CA TYR A 269 -31.55 22.65 -11.51
C TYR A 269 -30.86 21.88 -12.62
N SER A 270 -30.93 22.39 -13.85
CA SER A 270 -30.12 21.90 -14.96
C SER A 270 -28.64 22.05 -14.62
N GLU A 271 -27.89 20.97 -14.76
CA GLU A 271 -26.44 21.01 -14.57
C GLU A 271 -25.72 21.52 -15.81
N LYS A 272 -26.43 21.92 -16.87
CA LYS A 272 -25.77 22.55 -18.03
C LYS A 272 -25.59 24.04 -17.81
N ASP A 273 -26.56 24.68 -17.17
CA ASP A 273 -26.68 26.15 -17.11
C ASP A 273 -27.20 26.66 -15.77
N ALA A 274 -27.34 25.79 -14.76
CA ALA A 274 -27.85 26.11 -13.43
C ALA A 274 -29.27 26.74 -13.43
N THR A 275 -30.05 26.53 -14.50
CA THR A 275 -31.43 27.02 -14.55
C THR A 275 -32.36 26.11 -13.76
N MET A 276 -33.29 26.69 -13.01
CA MET A 276 -34.33 25.90 -12.33
C MET A 276 -35.29 25.35 -13.39
N VAL A 277 -35.44 24.03 -13.42
CA VAL A 277 -36.23 23.32 -14.45
C VAL A 277 -37.51 22.71 -13.91
N PHE A 278 -37.55 22.40 -12.61
CA PHE A 278 -38.69 21.75 -11.97
C PHE A 278 -38.68 21.96 -10.45
N GLU A 279 -39.87 21.90 -9.84
CA GLU A 279 -40.02 22.00 -8.39
C GLU A 279 -41.16 21.11 -7.87
N GLU A 280 -40.98 20.64 -6.64
CA GLU A 280 -41.91 19.73 -5.97
C GLU A 280 -42.15 20.21 -4.54
N LEU A 281 -43.40 20.13 -4.07
CA LEU A 281 -43.77 20.45 -2.69
C LEU A 281 -44.71 19.36 -2.16
N TYR A 282 -44.35 18.78 -1.03
CA TYR A 282 -45.11 17.73 -0.36
C TYR A 282 -45.50 18.17 1.05
N ASP A 283 -46.72 17.82 1.44
CA ASP A 283 -47.26 17.98 2.79
C ASP A 283 -47.05 16.68 3.56
N GLU A 284 -46.22 16.75 4.60
CA GLU A 284 -45.71 15.58 5.33
C GLU A 284 -46.49 15.35 6.64
N ARG A 285 -47.52 16.17 6.90
CA ARG A 285 -48.32 16.10 8.13
C ARG A 285 -49.28 14.92 8.13
N ASP A 286 -49.81 14.57 6.95
CA ASP A 286 -50.83 13.54 6.80
C ASP A 286 -50.22 12.16 6.51
N ASN A 287 -49.24 12.09 5.61
CA ASN A 287 -48.51 10.87 5.29
C ASN A 287 -47.14 11.19 4.67
N LEU A 288 -46.23 10.22 4.74
CA LEU A 288 -44.85 10.33 4.25
C LEU A 288 -44.65 9.75 2.84
N TYR A 289 -45.74 9.41 2.14
CA TYR A 289 -45.67 8.79 0.82
C TYR A 289 -45.62 9.81 -0.31
N GLU A 290 -45.67 11.11 -0.02
CA GLU A 290 -45.37 12.19 -0.98
C GLU A 290 -46.10 12.02 -2.33
N GLN A 291 -47.36 11.59 -2.33
CA GLN A 291 -48.05 11.14 -3.57
C GLN A 291 -48.49 12.29 -4.49
N GLU A 292 -48.63 13.50 -3.96
CA GLU A 292 -49.17 14.64 -4.68
C GLU A 292 -48.23 15.85 -4.62
N ASN A 293 -47.74 16.30 -5.77
CA ASN A 293 -46.94 17.51 -5.88
C ASN A 293 -47.81 18.77 -5.80
N LEU A 294 -47.72 19.50 -4.70
CA LEU A 294 -48.50 20.71 -4.41
C LEU A 294 -47.89 21.99 -5.00
N ALA A 295 -46.71 21.94 -5.62
CA ALA A 295 -45.98 23.14 -6.07
C ALA A 295 -46.74 24.02 -7.07
N LYS A 296 -47.67 23.41 -7.84
CA LYS A 296 -48.51 24.12 -8.83
C LYS A 296 -49.86 24.60 -8.28
N ARG A 297 -50.19 24.30 -7.03
CA ARG A 297 -51.47 24.71 -6.41
C ARG A 297 -51.30 26.06 -5.71
N ASN A 298 -52.16 27.02 -6.04
CA ASN A 298 -52.14 28.42 -5.53
C ASN A 298 -52.35 28.57 -4.00
N ILE A 299 -52.42 27.49 -3.22
CA ILE A 299 -52.90 27.47 -1.84
C ILE A 299 -51.79 27.66 -0.79
N ILE A 300 -50.52 27.45 -1.11
CA ILE A 300 -49.43 27.58 -0.12
C ILE A 300 -48.59 28.82 -0.44
N ASN A 301 -49.08 30.02 -0.13
CA ASN A 301 -48.43 31.27 -0.56
C ASN A 301 -47.43 31.88 0.45
N LEU A 302 -47.45 31.46 1.72
CA LEU A 302 -46.61 32.05 2.78
C LEU A 302 -45.41 31.18 3.19
N TYR A 303 -45.64 29.90 3.52
CA TYR A 303 -44.56 28.94 3.84
C TYR A 303 -43.62 28.72 2.65
N TRP A 304 -44.20 28.59 1.46
CA TRP A 304 -43.52 28.59 0.16
C TRP A 304 -42.52 29.72 -0.02
N LYS A 305 -42.95 30.98 0.12
CA LYS A 305 -42.07 32.15 -0.04
C LYS A 305 -40.93 32.17 0.99
N ASN A 306 -41.17 31.65 2.19
CA ASN A 306 -40.15 31.57 3.24
C ASN A 306 -39.11 30.49 2.94
N MET A 307 -39.52 29.30 2.52
CA MET A 307 -38.60 28.23 2.09
C MET A 307 -37.77 28.67 0.86
N GLN A 308 -38.38 29.37 -0.11
CA GLN A 308 -37.65 29.92 -1.25
C GLN A 308 -36.61 30.97 -0.86
N LYS A 309 -36.87 31.81 0.16
CA LYS A 309 -35.90 32.77 0.70
C LYS A 309 -34.78 32.09 1.48
N TRP A 310 -35.09 31.02 2.20
CA TRP A 310 -34.12 30.23 2.95
C TRP A 310 -33.14 29.50 2.01
N LEU A 311 -33.67 28.90 0.95
CA LEU A 311 -32.91 28.24 -0.12
C LEU A 311 -31.95 29.22 -0.82
N LYS A 312 -32.39 30.46 -1.08
CA LYS A 312 -31.52 31.54 -1.61
C LYS A 312 -30.43 32.01 -0.65
N ARG A 313 -30.58 31.79 0.66
CA ARG A 313 -29.57 32.14 1.69
C ARG A 313 -28.57 31.01 1.94
N ILE A 314 -29.03 29.76 1.86
CA ILE A 314 -28.23 28.54 2.10
C ILE A 314 -27.49 28.10 0.85
N LEU A 315 -27.93 28.53 -0.34
CA LEU A 315 -27.08 28.60 -1.51
C LEU A 315 -26.26 29.90 -1.43
N PRO A 316 -25.04 29.92 -0.83
CA PRO A 316 -24.08 30.95 -1.20
C PRO A 316 -23.88 30.87 -2.73
N MET A 317 -23.46 31.99 -3.34
CA MET A 317 -23.29 32.23 -4.78
C MET A 317 -22.30 31.28 -5.51
N ASN A 318 -22.34 29.96 -5.26
CA ASN A 318 -21.49 28.94 -5.86
C ASN A 318 -22.22 27.93 -6.74
N VAL A 319 -23.53 28.08 -6.95
CA VAL A 319 -24.17 27.47 -8.15
C VAL A 319 -23.63 28.12 -9.44
N ALA A 320 -23.01 29.32 -9.35
CA ALA A 320 -22.16 29.88 -10.41
C ALA A 320 -20.68 29.47 -10.28
N GLY A 321 -20.15 29.32 -9.06
CA GLY A 321 -18.75 28.96 -8.79
C GLY A 321 -18.35 27.54 -9.22
N ASN A 322 -19.27 26.58 -9.17
CA ASN A 322 -19.04 25.21 -9.63
C ASN A 322 -19.33 24.98 -11.13
N PHE A 323 -19.81 26.00 -11.85
CA PHE A 323 -20.05 25.94 -13.30
C PHE A 323 -19.13 26.85 -14.12
N LEU A 324 -18.43 27.82 -13.51
CA LEU A 324 -17.43 28.64 -14.20
C LEU A 324 -16.08 27.95 -14.45
N ASN A 325 -15.95 26.65 -14.15
CA ASN A 325 -14.75 25.84 -14.48
C ASN A 325 -14.99 24.73 -15.52
N ARG A 326 -16.12 24.78 -16.24
CA ARG A 326 -16.32 24.00 -17.47
C ARG A 326 -16.96 24.87 -18.55
N ASN A 327 -16.14 25.24 -19.54
CA ASN A 327 -16.48 25.88 -20.81
C ASN A 327 -16.66 27.41 -20.82
N SER A 328 -15.54 28.13 -20.85
CA SER A 328 -15.46 29.41 -21.57
C SER A 328 -14.13 29.56 -22.31
N ILE A 329 -14.08 29.03 -23.54
CA ILE A 329 -13.30 29.63 -24.62
C ILE A 329 -14.27 29.90 -25.78
N ILE A 330 -14.65 31.18 -25.86
CA ILE A 330 -14.80 32.02 -27.06
C ILE A 330 -15.73 31.51 -28.18
N THR A 331 -16.84 32.22 -28.38
CA THR A 331 -17.31 32.58 -29.72
C THR A 331 -17.68 34.08 -29.78
N HIS A 332 -16.74 34.86 -30.29
CA HIS A 332 -17.02 36.15 -30.94
C HIS A 332 -16.51 36.04 -32.37
N VAL A 333 -17.40 35.74 -33.31
CA VAL A 333 -17.18 36.04 -34.74
C VAL A 333 -18.53 36.39 -35.37
N THR A 334 -18.70 37.66 -35.71
CA THR A 334 -19.63 38.16 -36.74
C THR A 334 -18.99 38.03 -38.13
N PRO A 335 -19.75 38.08 -39.23
CA PRO A 335 -19.77 37.02 -40.23
C PRO A 335 -18.89 37.30 -41.45
N ILE A 336 -18.33 36.25 -42.05
CA ILE A 336 -17.72 36.31 -43.39
C ILE A 336 -18.50 35.42 -44.35
N ASN A 337 -18.63 35.98 -45.54
CA ASN A 337 -19.56 35.74 -46.63
C ASN A 337 -19.36 34.40 -47.36
N SER A 338 -20.42 33.96 -48.02
CA SER A 338 -20.53 32.74 -48.80
C SER A 338 -19.76 32.81 -50.13
N ASP A 339 -18.51 32.34 -50.18
CA ASP A 339 -17.91 31.95 -51.48
C ASP A 339 -16.64 31.07 -51.41
N MET A 340 -16.65 30.01 -50.59
CA MET A 340 -15.51 29.07 -50.57
C MET A 340 -15.88 27.60 -50.40
N LYS A 341 -17.06 27.20 -50.87
CA LYS A 341 -17.53 25.80 -50.93
C LYS A 341 -17.03 25.02 -52.17
N LYS A 342 -16.01 25.49 -52.90
CA LYS A 342 -15.55 24.87 -54.15
C LYS A 342 -14.06 24.48 -54.24
N ARG A 343 -13.35 24.34 -53.11
CA ARG A 343 -11.97 23.83 -53.10
C ARG A 343 -11.71 22.69 -52.10
N LEU A 344 -12.74 21.87 -51.84
CA LEU A 344 -12.63 20.67 -51.01
C LEU A 344 -12.54 19.40 -51.85
N TYR A 345 -11.62 19.36 -52.81
CA TYR A 345 -11.14 18.14 -53.46
C TYR A 345 -9.70 18.42 -53.88
N ILE A 346 -8.78 17.49 -53.57
CA ILE A 346 -7.31 17.59 -53.68
C ILE A 346 -6.66 18.20 -52.44
N TYR A 347 -6.48 17.39 -51.39
CA TYR A 347 -5.26 17.27 -50.56
C TYR A 347 -5.43 16.06 -49.62
N PHE A 348 -5.62 14.88 -50.21
CA PHE A 348 -5.39 13.59 -49.55
C PHE A 348 -4.11 13.01 -50.18
N LEU A 349 -2.97 13.59 -49.85
CA LEU A 349 -1.67 13.09 -50.28
C LEU A 349 -0.65 13.34 -49.16
N PHE A 350 -0.14 12.23 -48.61
CA PHE A 350 1.09 12.11 -47.83
C PHE A 350 1.24 12.99 -46.59
N VAL A 351 0.66 12.56 -45.47
CA VAL A 351 1.37 12.67 -44.19
C VAL A 351 2.05 11.33 -43.98
N PRO A 352 3.39 11.22 -44.05
CA PRO A 352 4.05 10.01 -43.62
C PRO A 352 3.80 9.91 -42.12
N PHE A 353 3.11 8.86 -41.69
CA PHE A 353 3.35 8.30 -40.37
C PHE A 353 4.83 7.89 -40.38
N VAL A 354 5.71 8.81 -40.01
CA VAL A 354 7.05 8.45 -39.56
C VAL A 354 6.82 7.81 -38.20
N THR A 355 6.55 6.50 -38.21
CA THR A 355 6.94 5.66 -37.10
C THR A 355 8.45 5.83 -37.01
N PHE A 356 8.91 6.68 -36.10
CA PHE A 356 10.29 6.58 -35.65
C PHE A 356 10.37 5.23 -34.93
N SER A 357 10.67 4.16 -35.69
CA SER A 357 11.34 3.01 -35.12
C SER A 357 12.53 3.59 -34.38
N GLN A 358 12.52 3.54 -33.05
CA GLN A 358 13.76 3.81 -32.32
C GLN A 358 14.82 2.89 -32.93
N PRO A 359 15.98 3.42 -33.34
CA PRO A 359 16.98 2.61 -34.02
C PRO A 359 17.45 1.50 -33.08
N THR A 360 17.20 0.26 -33.48
CA THR A 360 17.74 -0.91 -32.79
C THR A 360 19.27 -0.91 -32.96
N LEU A 361 20.00 -0.86 -31.85
CA LEU A 361 21.45 -0.99 -31.85
C LEU A 361 21.82 -2.47 -31.71
N GLN A 362 22.64 -2.99 -32.62
CA GLN A 362 23.19 -4.33 -32.53
C GLN A 362 24.67 -4.26 -32.16
N ILE A 363 25.04 -4.89 -31.05
CA ILE A 363 26.42 -4.97 -30.56
C ILE A 363 26.90 -6.41 -30.77
N PRO A 364 27.83 -6.67 -31.72
CA PRO A 364 28.30 -8.01 -32.01
C PRO A 364 28.98 -8.67 -30.79
N LEU A 365 28.65 -9.95 -30.57
CA LEU A 365 29.28 -10.80 -29.57
C LEU A 365 30.38 -11.64 -30.21
N GLN A 366 31.47 -11.84 -29.47
CA GLN A 366 32.54 -12.74 -29.84
C GLN A 366 32.13 -14.20 -29.55
N GLN A 367 32.80 -15.15 -30.19
CA GLN A 367 32.53 -16.56 -29.96
C GLN A 367 32.78 -16.93 -28.48
N GLY A 368 31.78 -17.55 -27.84
CA GLY A 368 31.85 -17.93 -26.42
C GLY A 368 31.76 -16.75 -25.44
N GLU A 369 31.37 -15.56 -25.92
CA GLU A 369 31.11 -14.40 -25.08
C GLU A 369 29.77 -14.54 -24.35
N LYS A 370 29.83 -14.45 -23.03
CA LYS A 370 28.71 -14.64 -22.10
C LYS A 370 28.37 -13.32 -21.43
N ILE A 371 27.07 -13.06 -21.17
CA ILE A 371 26.58 -11.75 -20.71
C ILE A 371 26.00 -11.80 -19.30
N TRP A 372 26.38 -10.82 -18.49
CA TRP A 372 25.79 -10.45 -17.20
C TRP A 372 25.13 -9.08 -17.30
N SER A 373 24.20 -8.77 -16.41
CA SER A 373 23.60 -7.43 -16.31
C SER A 373 23.52 -6.94 -14.87
N GLY A 374 23.15 -5.67 -14.70
CA GLY A 374 22.78 -5.09 -13.41
C GLY A 374 21.36 -5.37 -12.95
N ALA A 375 20.69 -6.41 -13.48
CA ALA A 375 19.39 -6.88 -13.00
C ALA A 375 19.57 -7.89 -11.86
N ILE A 376 19.62 -7.41 -10.62
CA ILE A 376 20.05 -8.19 -9.45
C ILE A 376 19.17 -9.42 -9.20
N LYS A 377 17.83 -9.28 -9.29
CA LYS A 377 16.88 -10.41 -9.12
C LYS A 377 17.12 -11.54 -10.14
N GLU A 378 17.75 -11.23 -11.27
CA GLU A 378 18.02 -12.15 -12.38
C GLU A 378 19.38 -12.85 -12.26
N GLY A 379 20.16 -12.62 -11.19
CA GLY A 379 21.54 -13.13 -11.07
C GLY A 379 21.70 -14.64 -11.27
N HIS A 380 20.72 -15.43 -10.79
CA HIS A 380 20.66 -16.90 -10.94
C HIS A 380 20.41 -17.39 -12.38
N LYS A 381 20.07 -16.48 -13.30
CA LYS A 381 19.92 -16.76 -14.73
C LYS A 381 21.15 -16.32 -15.53
N MET A 382 22.16 -15.77 -14.86
CA MET A 382 23.37 -15.27 -15.49
C MET A 382 24.49 -16.32 -15.45
N PRO A 383 25.33 -16.40 -16.50
CA PRO A 383 25.24 -15.60 -17.72
C PRO A 383 24.01 -15.97 -18.55
N PHE A 384 23.43 -14.97 -19.21
CA PHE A 384 22.17 -15.13 -19.92
C PHE A 384 22.34 -15.95 -21.20
N GLU A 385 21.40 -16.88 -21.40
CA GLU A 385 21.29 -17.67 -22.61
C GLU A 385 20.61 -16.88 -23.75
N PRO A 386 20.89 -17.23 -25.03
CA PRO A 386 20.20 -16.65 -26.19
C PRO A 386 18.67 -16.72 -26.06
N GLY A 387 18.01 -15.62 -26.42
CA GLY A 387 16.55 -15.45 -26.29
C GLY A 387 16.13 -14.72 -25.00
N TYR A 388 17.01 -14.58 -24.02
CA TYR A 388 16.71 -13.79 -22.82
C TYR A 388 16.58 -12.29 -23.14
N SER A 389 15.60 -11.63 -22.55
CA SER A 389 15.38 -10.18 -22.67
C SER A 389 14.95 -9.57 -21.34
N PHE A 390 15.41 -8.35 -21.08
CA PHE A 390 15.05 -7.58 -19.90
C PHE A 390 14.94 -6.08 -20.24
N ASP A 391 13.91 -5.43 -19.71
CA ASP A 391 13.61 -4.00 -19.89
C ASP A 391 13.90 -3.26 -18.59
N PHE A 392 14.88 -2.34 -18.60
CA PHE A 392 15.24 -1.58 -17.42
C PHE A 392 14.21 -0.49 -17.06
N TYR A 393 13.23 -0.19 -17.93
CA TYR A 393 12.27 0.89 -17.68
C TYR A 393 11.19 0.48 -16.69
N ALA A 394 11.03 1.27 -15.63
CA ALA A 394 9.95 1.17 -14.64
C ALA A 394 9.82 -0.18 -13.92
N ASN A 395 10.81 -1.07 -14.04
CA ASN A 395 10.80 -2.39 -13.45
C ASN A 395 12.17 -2.77 -12.87
N ASN A 396 12.25 -2.80 -11.55
CA ASN A 396 13.41 -3.25 -10.80
C ASN A 396 13.25 -4.66 -10.21
N ASN A 397 12.16 -5.38 -10.51
CA ASN A 397 11.84 -6.70 -9.97
C ASN A 397 12.07 -6.77 -8.44
N TRP A 398 11.67 -5.69 -7.74
CA TRP A 398 11.72 -5.54 -6.29
C TRP A 398 13.13 -5.45 -5.65
N ASN A 399 14.18 -5.35 -6.47
CA ASN A 399 15.58 -5.24 -6.05
C ASN A 399 16.23 -3.97 -6.61
N GLN A 400 17.51 -3.77 -6.34
CA GLN A 400 18.30 -2.70 -6.94
C GLN A 400 18.59 -3.01 -8.41
N LEU A 401 18.85 -1.96 -9.20
CA LEU A 401 18.94 -2.06 -10.65
C LEU A 401 19.98 -1.09 -11.21
N GLN A 402 20.94 -1.62 -11.97
CA GLN A 402 22.02 -0.86 -12.60
C GLN A 402 21.92 -1.02 -14.14
N PRO A 403 21.94 0.06 -14.96
CA PRO A 403 21.80 0.01 -16.43
C PRO A 403 23.08 -0.47 -17.14
N VAL A 404 23.71 -1.54 -16.64
CA VAL A 404 24.96 -2.07 -17.16
C VAL A 404 24.80 -3.49 -17.70
N LEU A 405 25.44 -3.79 -18.83
CA LEU A 405 25.76 -5.16 -19.26
C LEU A 405 27.27 -5.36 -19.25
N LEU A 406 27.70 -6.54 -18.82
CA LEU A 406 29.11 -6.93 -18.73
C LEU A 406 29.32 -8.28 -19.42
N SER A 407 30.51 -8.53 -19.97
CA SER A 407 30.86 -9.85 -20.51
C SER A 407 32.15 -10.43 -19.96
N ASN A 408 32.27 -11.76 -20.06
CA ASN A 408 33.51 -12.48 -19.77
C ASN A 408 34.66 -12.13 -20.73
N GLN A 409 34.41 -11.39 -21.81
CA GLN A 409 35.40 -10.92 -22.78
C GLN A 409 35.54 -9.38 -22.77
N GLY A 410 35.23 -8.75 -21.64
CA GLY A 410 35.55 -7.34 -21.40
C GLY A 410 34.51 -6.34 -21.91
N LEU A 411 33.41 -6.78 -22.54
CA LEU A 411 32.36 -5.86 -23.02
C LEU A 411 31.68 -5.17 -21.85
N VAL A 412 31.44 -3.88 -22.01
CA VAL A 412 30.62 -3.03 -21.14
C VAL A 412 29.59 -2.33 -22.02
N VAL A 413 28.31 -2.39 -21.65
CA VAL A 413 27.24 -1.58 -22.25
C VAL A 413 26.59 -0.77 -21.14
N TRP A 414 26.39 0.53 -21.37
CA TRP A 414 25.86 1.47 -20.38
C TRP A 414 24.96 2.53 -21.02
N SER A 415 23.98 3.01 -20.27
CA SER A 415 23.22 4.24 -20.58
C SER A 415 22.83 4.91 -19.26
N GLU A 416 22.81 6.24 -19.25
CA GLU A 416 22.32 7.02 -18.10
C GLU A 416 20.81 6.83 -17.87
N GLU A 417 20.09 6.53 -18.96
CA GLU A 417 18.65 6.29 -19.00
C GLU A 417 18.34 4.81 -19.29
N PRO A 418 17.16 4.30 -18.91
CA PRO A 418 16.81 2.90 -19.14
C PRO A 418 16.71 2.53 -20.63
N TYR A 419 16.98 1.26 -20.91
CA TYR A 419 16.87 0.61 -22.22
C TYR A 419 16.44 -0.84 -22.04
N ARG A 420 16.06 -1.50 -23.13
CA ARG A 420 15.84 -2.94 -23.16
C ARG A 420 16.96 -3.63 -23.91
N PHE A 421 17.37 -4.80 -23.43
CA PHE A 421 18.31 -5.66 -24.15
C PHE A 421 17.71 -7.04 -24.46
N THR A 422 18.20 -7.67 -25.52
CA THR A 422 17.96 -9.08 -25.85
C THR A 422 19.29 -9.73 -26.21
N VAL A 423 19.55 -10.90 -25.63
CA VAL A 423 20.75 -11.71 -25.93
C VAL A 423 20.45 -12.64 -27.10
N THR A 424 21.33 -12.70 -28.07
CA THR A 424 21.28 -13.66 -29.19
C THR A 424 22.63 -14.37 -29.33
N ASP A 425 22.70 -15.40 -30.17
CA ASP A 425 23.95 -16.13 -30.43
C ASP A 425 25.07 -15.25 -31.01
N ALA A 426 24.71 -14.16 -31.72
CA ALA A 426 25.66 -13.35 -32.49
C ALA A 426 25.80 -11.90 -32.00
N ALA A 427 24.83 -11.40 -31.22
CA ALA A 427 24.78 -10.00 -30.82
C ALA A 427 23.94 -9.76 -29.57
N LEU A 428 24.21 -8.63 -28.91
CA LEU A 428 23.26 -7.96 -28.03
C LEU A 428 22.41 -7.00 -28.86
N ILE A 429 21.10 -7.15 -28.76
CA ILE A 429 20.13 -6.24 -29.38
C ILE A 429 19.66 -5.27 -28.32
N ILE A 430 19.89 -3.97 -28.55
CA ILE A 430 19.45 -2.89 -27.68
C ILE A 430 18.35 -2.09 -28.38
N ASP A 431 17.23 -1.88 -27.71
CA ASP A 431 16.12 -1.04 -28.17
C ASP A 431 15.42 -0.36 -26.99
N LYS A 432 14.32 0.35 -27.26
CA LYS A 432 13.57 1.15 -26.27
C LYS A 432 14.47 2.09 -25.45
N ASN A 433 15.57 2.55 -26.02
CA ASN A 433 16.54 3.37 -25.31
C ASN A 433 15.98 4.77 -25.12
N LEU A 434 15.94 5.22 -23.87
CA LEU A 434 15.54 6.59 -23.53
C LEU A 434 16.72 7.57 -23.50
N GLY A 435 17.96 7.06 -23.66
CA GLY A 435 19.18 7.85 -23.73
C GLY A 435 20.23 7.23 -24.67
N GLU A 436 21.42 7.83 -24.67
CA GLU A 436 22.57 7.35 -25.44
C GLU A 436 23.14 6.07 -24.82
N VAL A 437 23.27 5.03 -25.65
CA VAL A 437 23.86 3.75 -25.25
C VAL A 437 25.33 3.72 -25.66
N GLN A 438 26.20 3.68 -24.66
CA GLN A 438 27.65 3.54 -24.83
C GLN A 438 28.04 2.07 -24.72
N HIS A 439 29.00 1.64 -25.54
CA HIS A 439 29.60 0.31 -25.43
C HIS A 439 31.11 0.36 -25.64
N LEU A 440 31.84 -0.35 -24.79
CA LEU A 440 33.30 -0.34 -24.72
C LEU A 440 33.80 -1.76 -24.42
N ARG A 441 35.08 -2.02 -24.67
CA ARG A 441 35.73 -3.27 -24.27
C ARG A 441 36.97 -2.99 -23.42
N SER A 442 37.08 -3.73 -22.32
CA SER A 442 38.25 -3.72 -21.44
C SER A 442 39.45 -4.37 -22.12
N GLU A 443 40.63 -3.74 -21.99
CA GLU A 443 41.89 -4.29 -22.51
C GLU A 443 42.23 -5.66 -21.92
N GLN A 444 41.76 -5.95 -20.70
CA GLN A 444 41.99 -7.23 -20.05
C GLN A 444 41.16 -8.36 -20.67
N ASN A 445 40.09 -8.06 -21.41
CA ASN A 445 39.19 -9.05 -22.00
C ASN A 445 38.69 -10.11 -20.99
N THR A 446 38.31 -9.67 -19.80
CA THR A 446 37.77 -10.53 -18.73
C THR A 446 36.54 -9.89 -18.10
N LEU A 447 35.72 -10.68 -17.39
CA LEU A 447 34.59 -10.15 -16.60
C LEU A 447 35.04 -9.12 -15.57
N ALA A 448 36.15 -9.40 -14.87
CA ALA A 448 36.72 -8.45 -13.92
C ALA A 448 37.22 -7.16 -14.60
N GLY A 449 37.80 -7.29 -15.80
CA GLY A 449 38.18 -6.15 -16.62
C GLY A 449 36.99 -5.29 -17.04
N ALA A 450 35.88 -5.92 -17.45
CA ALA A 450 34.63 -5.23 -17.79
C ALA A 450 34.06 -4.47 -16.58
N ALA A 451 33.94 -5.16 -15.43
CA ALA A 451 33.39 -4.57 -14.21
C ALA A 451 34.22 -3.35 -13.73
N ARG A 452 35.56 -3.47 -13.72
CA ARG A 452 36.44 -2.34 -13.36
C ARG A 452 36.30 -1.18 -14.34
N LEU A 453 36.29 -1.45 -15.64
CA LEU A 453 36.09 -0.41 -16.65
C LEU A 453 34.74 0.30 -16.50
N ALA A 454 33.67 -0.45 -16.21
CA ALA A 454 32.34 0.11 -16.01
C ALA A 454 32.29 1.01 -14.76
N ALA A 455 32.85 0.53 -13.64
CA ALA A 455 32.97 1.33 -12.41
C ALA A 455 33.79 2.61 -12.63
N GLU A 456 34.96 2.52 -13.26
CA GLU A 456 35.83 3.67 -13.54
C GLU A 456 35.16 4.73 -14.42
N LYS A 457 34.33 4.33 -15.38
CA LYS A 457 33.72 5.23 -16.36
C LYS A 457 32.37 5.80 -15.93
N PHE A 458 31.53 5.01 -15.27
CA PHE A 458 30.10 5.32 -15.15
C PHE A 458 29.62 5.46 -13.71
N TYR A 459 30.20 4.71 -12.77
CA TYR A 459 29.80 4.73 -11.36
C TYR A 459 31.03 4.57 -10.44
N PRO A 460 31.92 5.59 -10.41
CA PRO A 460 33.20 5.47 -9.72
C PRO A 460 33.02 5.33 -8.20
N PRO A 461 33.93 4.59 -7.54
CA PRO A 461 33.91 4.46 -6.09
C PRO A 461 34.06 5.81 -5.41
N SER A 462 33.16 6.07 -4.46
CA SER A 462 33.11 7.35 -3.74
C SER A 462 34.24 7.51 -2.71
N GLY A 463 34.93 6.43 -2.33
CA GLY A 463 35.87 6.41 -1.21
C GLY A 463 35.21 6.44 0.16
N LYS A 464 33.87 6.57 0.24
CA LYS A 464 33.10 6.66 1.47
C LYS A 464 32.54 5.30 1.87
N LEU A 465 32.35 5.13 3.17
CA LEU A 465 31.81 3.91 3.77
C LEU A 465 30.47 4.20 4.45
N PRO A 466 29.50 3.27 4.38
CA PRO A 466 28.44 3.18 5.38
C PRO A 466 29.03 2.95 6.78
N ALA A 467 28.19 3.03 7.81
CA ALA A 467 28.59 2.73 9.18
C ALA A 467 29.23 1.34 9.28
N LEU A 468 30.41 1.28 9.91
CA LEU A 468 31.21 0.04 9.99
C LEU A 468 30.50 -1.07 10.80
N SER A 469 29.63 -0.68 11.72
CA SER A 469 28.84 -1.58 12.56
C SER A 469 27.93 -2.53 11.76
N LEU A 470 27.48 -2.13 10.56
CA LEU A 470 26.74 -2.99 9.65
C LEU A 470 27.54 -4.22 9.20
N PHE A 471 28.87 -4.12 9.18
CA PHE A 471 29.78 -5.17 8.75
C PHE A 471 30.50 -5.83 9.92
N GLU A 472 30.74 -5.11 11.01
CA GLU A 472 31.49 -5.63 12.14
C GLU A 472 30.68 -6.64 12.96
N LYS A 473 29.38 -6.36 13.13
CA LYS A 473 28.50 -7.08 14.05
C LYS A 473 27.23 -7.60 13.35
N PRO A 474 26.56 -8.61 13.91
CA PRO A 474 25.23 -9.00 13.46
C PRO A 474 24.22 -7.87 13.61
N GLN A 475 23.25 -7.84 12.70
CA GLN A 475 22.14 -6.90 12.72
C GLN A 475 20.87 -7.64 13.14
N TYR A 476 19.95 -6.94 13.79
CA TYR A 476 18.71 -7.51 14.31
C TYR A 476 17.55 -6.63 13.87
N ASN A 477 16.70 -7.15 13.02
CA ASN A 477 15.50 -6.49 12.58
C ASN A 477 14.29 -7.05 13.37
N THR A 478 13.30 -6.22 13.67
CA THR A 478 12.11 -6.61 14.46
C THR A 478 10.92 -7.03 13.59
N TRP A 479 11.07 -7.05 12.27
CA TRP A 479 10.01 -7.33 11.29
C TRP A 479 9.37 -8.70 11.48
N ILE A 480 10.15 -9.78 11.53
CA ILE A 480 9.59 -11.12 11.71
C ILE A 480 9.24 -11.36 13.19
N GLU A 481 10.06 -10.85 14.11
CA GLU A 481 9.86 -11.12 15.54
C GLU A 481 8.61 -10.43 16.10
N LEU A 482 8.35 -9.18 15.70
CA LEU A 482 7.27 -8.36 16.25
C LEU A 482 6.20 -7.99 15.21
N THR A 483 6.46 -8.17 13.91
CA THR A 483 5.52 -7.84 12.83
C THR A 483 4.97 -6.42 12.97
N TYR A 484 3.65 -6.27 13.11
CA TYR A 484 2.96 -4.99 13.29
C TYR A 484 2.72 -4.61 14.76
N ASN A 485 3.24 -5.39 15.72
CA ASN A 485 3.11 -5.14 17.15
C ASN A 485 4.36 -4.47 17.75
N GLN A 486 4.96 -3.52 17.02
CA GLN A 486 6.13 -2.78 17.51
C GLN A 486 5.76 -1.96 18.75
N ASN A 487 6.33 -2.30 19.90
CA ASN A 487 6.10 -1.59 21.15
C ASN A 487 7.34 -1.61 22.05
N GLN A 488 7.40 -0.65 22.98
CA GLN A 488 8.57 -0.44 23.82
C GLN A 488 8.94 -1.65 24.68
N GLU A 489 7.95 -2.34 25.26
CA GLU A 489 8.20 -3.49 26.13
C GLU A 489 8.84 -4.65 25.35
N ASP A 490 8.23 -5.01 24.22
CA ASP A 490 8.68 -6.16 23.44
C ASP A 490 10.02 -5.89 22.73
N ILE A 491 10.29 -4.65 22.32
CA ILE A 491 11.60 -4.27 21.76
C ILE A 491 12.71 -4.44 22.80
N LEU A 492 12.50 -3.95 24.03
CA LEU A 492 13.48 -4.13 25.12
C LEU A 492 13.62 -5.60 25.52
N LYS A 493 12.51 -6.34 25.54
CA LYS A 493 12.51 -7.79 25.80
C LYS A 493 13.33 -8.53 24.75
N TYR A 494 13.16 -8.21 23.47
CA TYR A 494 13.94 -8.81 22.39
C TYR A 494 15.44 -8.46 22.50
N ALA A 495 15.77 -7.19 22.73
CA ALA A 495 17.15 -6.74 22.93
C ALA A 495 17.85 -7.44 24.10
N ARG A 496 17.17 -7.57 25.25
CA ARG A 496 17.70 -8.30 26.42
C ARG A 496 17.82 -9.80 26.12
N ALA A 497 16.89 -10.38 25.36
CA ALA A 497 16.93 -11.80 24.98
C ALA A 497 18.10 -12.12 24.05
N ILE A 498 18.47 -11.23 23.12
CA ILE A 498 19.68 -11.36 22.28
C ILE A 498 20.90 -11.58 23.18
N ILE A 499 21.11 -10.68 24.14
CA ILE A 499 22.27 -10.72 25.06
C ILE A 499 22.20 -11.96 25.96
N ALA A 500 21.03 -12.26 26.54
CA ALA A 500 20.83 -13.39 27.44
C ALA A 500 21.12 -14.74 26.75
N ASN A 501 20.90 -14.84 25.43
CA ASN A 501 21.19 -16.03 24.65
C ASN A 501 22.63 -16.12 24.13
N GLY A 502 23.48 -15.16 24.50
CA GLY A 502 24.91 -15.13 24.20
C GLY A 502 25.26 -14.56 22.83
N LEU A 503 24.36 -13.79 22.23
CA LEU A 503 24.63 -13.04 21.00
C LEU A 503 25.08 -11.61 21.37
N GLU A 504 25.94 -11.02 20.54
CA GLU A 504 26.48 -9.69 20.80
C GLU A 504 25.53 -8.58 20.32
N PRO A 505 25.45 -7.44 21.04
CA PRO A 505 24.67 -6.29 20.60
C PRO A 505 25.32 -5.64 19.39
N GLY A 506 24.51 -5.40 18.35
CA GLY A 506 24.90 -4.79 17.08
C GLY A 506 23.91 -3.71 16.66
N VAL A 507 23.53 -3.69 15.38
CA VAL A 507 22.50 -2.76 14.89
C VAL A 507 21.12 -3.37 15.15
N LEU A 508 20.25 -2.67 15.86
CA LEU A 508 18.85 -3.04 16.07
C LEU A 508 17.94 -2.15 15.21
N MET A 509 17.15 -2.75 14.33
CA MET A 509 16.21 -2.05 13.46
C MET A 509 14.79 -2.25 13.97
N ILE A 510 14.16 -1.15 14.41
CA ILE A 510 12.74 -1.13 14.75
C ILE A 510 11.96 -0.95 13.46
N ASP A 511 11.18 -1.97 13.08
CA ASP A 511 10.52 -2.05 11.78
C ASP A 511 9.15 -1.34 11.78
N ASP A 512 8.38 -1.51 10.70
CA ASP A 512 7.12 -0.80 10.45
C ASP A 512 6.15 -0.83 11.65
N THR A 513 5.41 0.27 11.84
CA THR A 513 4.41 0.55 12.89
C THR A 513 4.94 0.96 14.25
N TRP A 514 6.21 1.39 14.33
CA TRP A 514 6.70 2.15 15.47
C TRP A 514 6.09 3.57 15.54
N GLN A 515 5.79 4.11 14.37
CA GLN A 515 5.21 5.43 14.15
C GLN A 515 3.70 5.46 14.40
N GLU A 516 3.14 6.65 14.62
CA GLU A 516 1.70 6.85 14.76
C GLU A 516 0.95 6.57 13.45
N ASP A 517 1.51 7.00 12.31
CA ASP A 517 1.01 6.71 10.96
C ASP A 517 2.10 7.02 9.91
N TYR A 518 1.89 6.64 8.66
CA TYR A 518 2.83 6.90 7.56
C TYR A 518 2.92 8.39 7.23
N GLY A 519 4.14 8.93 7.27
CA GLY A 519 4.40 10.35 7.11
C GLY A 519 4.30 11.15 8.41
N LEU A 520 3.67 10.60 9.46
CA LEU A 520 3.71 11.12 10.81
C LEU A 520 4.78 10.36 11.61
N TRP A 521 6.04 10.71 11.36
CA TRP A 521 7.22 10.04 11.90
C TRP A 521 7.46 10.33 13.39
N ARG A 522 6.47 10.04 14.24
CA ARG A 522 6.50 10.18 15.69
C ARG A 522 6.20 8.82 16.30
N PHE A 523 6.90 8.46 17.37
CA PHE A 523 6.60 7.25 18.11
C PHE A 523 5.14 7.25 18.55
N HIS A 524 4.42 6.15 18.28
CA HIS A 524 3.03 6.02 18.67
C HIS A 524 2.92 6.05 20.21
N PRO A 525 2.25 7.04 20.82
CA PRO A 525 2.31 7.27 22.27
C PRO A 525 1.74 6.11 23.09
N GLY A 526 0.75 5.39 22.56
CA GLY A 526 0.19 4.20 23.22
C GLY A 526 1.08 2.94 23.16
N ARG A 527 2.04 2.87 22.22
CA ARG A 527 2.96 1.72 22.06
C ARG A 527 4.33 2.01 22.67
N PHE A 528 4.69 3.29 22.72
CA PHE A 528 5.95 3.82 23.22
C PHE A 528 5.65 4.90 24.26
N PRO A 529 5.35 4.52 25.51
CA PRO A 529 5.06 5.50 26.57
C PRO A 529 6.28 6.35 26.93
N ASN A 530 7.50 5.85 26.72
CA ASN A 530 8.74 6.61 26.96
C ASN A 530 9.88 6.18 25.99
N PRO A 531 9.78 6.56 24.70
CA PRO A 531 10.76 6.17 23.68
C PRO A 531 12.17 6.67 24.01
N LYS A 532 12.33 7.80 24.72
CA LYS A 532 13.66 8.29 25.12
C LYS A 532 14.34 7.36 26.11
N ALA A 533 13.60 6.85 27.10
CA ALA A 533 14.14 5.88 28.04
C ALA A 533 14.46 4.55 27.36
N MET A 534 13.61 4.09 26.44
CA MET A 534 13.87 2.90 25.63
C MET A 534 15.18 3.05 24.84
N MET A 535 15.35 4.15 24.10
CA MET A 535 16.56 4.41 23.32
C MET A 535 17.80 4.46 24.20
N ALA A 536 17.74 5.15 25.34
CA ALA A 536 18.84 5.21 26.29
C ALA A 536 19.24 3.81 26.82
N GLU A 537 18.27 2.95 27.12
CA GLU A 537 18.54 1.58 27.57
C GLU A 537 19.15 0.71 26.45
N LEU A 538 18.63 0.84 25.21
CA LEU A 538 19.18 0.14 24.05
C LEU A 538 20.64 0.53 23.79
N HIS A 539 20.96 1.83 23.88
CA HIS A 539 22.33 2.34 23.77
C HIS A 539 23.22 1.87 24.93
N GLU A 540 22.72 1.83 26.17
CA GLU A 540 23.46 1.32 27.33
C GLU A 540 23.79 -0.17 27.18
N MET A 541 22.89 -0.94 26.57
CA MET A 541 23.13 -2.34 26.18
C MET A 541 24.12 -2.50 25.01
N GLY A 542 24.50 -1.40 24.34
CA GLY A 542 25.47 -1.39 23.26
C GLY A 542 24.90 -1.57 21.85
N PHE A 543 23.57 -1.44 21.68
CA PHE A 543 22.94 -1.41 20.36
C PHE A 543 23.05 -0.03 19.72
N GLU A 544 23.23 0.02 18.41
CA GLU A 544 22.88 1.20 17.59
C GLU A 544 21.48 0.96 17.02
N VAL A 545 20.64 2.00 16.98
CA VAL A 545 19.21 1.84 16.66
C VAL A 545 18.86 2.55 15.36
N MET A 546 18.29 1.77 14.43
CA MET A 546 17.69 2.28 13.20
C MET A 546 16.17 2.23 13.27
N LEU A 547 15.51 3.19 12.64
CA LEU A 547 14.06 3.17 12.43
C LEU A 547 13.72 2.88 10.97
N TRP A 548 12.72 2.04 10.73
CA TRP A 548 12.12 1.86 9.40
C TRP A 548 11.38 3.11 8.96
N ILE A 549 11.58 3.50 7.71
CA ILE A 549 11.04 4.72 7.08
C ILE A 549 10.65 4.41 5.63
N CYS A 550 9.61 5.09 5.13
CA CYS A 550 9.23 5.04 3.72
C CYS A 550 8.88 6.44 3.17
N PRO A 551 8.77 6.63 1.84
CA PRO A 551 8.47 7.93 1.25
C PRO A 551 6.95 8.22 1.15
N PHE A 552 6.09 7.38 1.73
CA PHE A 552 4.64 7.54 1.70
C PHE A 552 4.12 8.38 2.88
N VAL A 553 3.07 9.14 2.61
CA VAL A 553 2.30 9.91 3.60
C VAL A 553 0.84 9.50 3.50
N SER A 554 0.27 9.02 4.60
CA SER A 554 -1.14 8.60 4.68
C SER A 554 -2.06 9.75 4.29
N ALA A 555 -2.90 9.54 3.28
CA ALA A 555 -3.79 10.58 2.74
C ALA A 555 -4.94 10.93 3.69
N ASP A 556 -5.24 10.04 4.65
CA ASP A 556 -6.34 10.21 5.61
C ASP A 556 -6.01 11.27 6.68
N GLN A 557 -4.75 11.69 6.78
CA GLN A 557 -4.29 12.72 7.71
C GLN A 557 -4.40 14.13 7.15
N TRP A 558 -5.63 14.63 7.02
CA TRP A 558 -5.89 15.90 6.32
C TRP A 558 -5.06 17.09 6.81
N GLN A 559 -4.82 17.21 8.13
CA GLN A 559 -4.04 18.32 8.70
C GLN A 559 -2.55 18.27 8.33
N LEU A 560 -1.98 17.07 8.20
CA LEU A 560 -0.61 16.87 7.74
C LEU A 560 -0.52 17.05 6.22
N VAL A 561 -1.44 16.42 5.48
CA VAL A 561 -1.37 16.29 4.03
C VAL A 561 -1.75 17.57 3.31
N GLN A 562 -2.71 18.36 3.81
CA GLN A 562 -3.16 19.57 3.13
C GLN A 562 -2.03 20.60 2.88
N PRO A 563 -1.15 20.92 3.86
CA PRO A 563 0.05 21.72 3.61
C PRO A 563 0.98 21.12 2.56
N LEU A 564 1.17 19.79 2.56
CA LEU A 564 2.04 19.10 1.61
C LEU A 564 1.49 19.17 0.17
N ILE A 565 0.17 19.03 0.00
CA ILE A 565 -0.50 19.23 -1.30
C ILE A 565 -0.35 20.68 -1.76
N ARG A 566 -0.66 21.64 -0.88
CA ARG A 566 -0.58 23.08 -1.19
C ARG A 566 0.82 23.46 -1.68
N ASP A 567 1.85 22.94 -1.02
CA ASP A 567 3.24 23.25 -1.32
C ASP A 567 3.87 22.29 -2.34
N LYS A 568 3.09 21.33 -2.84
CA LYS A 568 3.43 20.28 -3.82
C LYS A 568 4.64 19.44 -3.42
N VAL A 569 4.72 19.15 -2.13
CA VAL A 569 5.74 18.27 -1.52
C VAL A 569 5.52 16.80 -1.92
N VAL A 570 4.29 16.43 -2.26
CA VAL A 570 3.92 15.11 -2.78
C VAL A 570 3.76 15.15 -4.31
N LEU A 571 3.82 13.98 -4.94
CA LEU A 571 3.45 13.82 -6.35
C LEU A 571 2.01 14.28 -6.58
N MET A 572 1.78 14.94 -7.71
CA MET A 572 0.49 15.57 -8.04
C MET A 572 -0.24 14.75 -9.11
N ASN A 573 -1.57 14.71 -9.09
CA ASN A 573 -2.33 13.90 -10.04
C ASN A 573 -2.55 14.63 -11.38
N LYS A 574 -2.35 13.91 -12.48
CA LYS A 574 -2.74 14.33 -13.82
C LYS A 574 -4.23 14.03 -14.08
N ASP A 575 -5.11 14.81 -13.46
CA ASP A 575 -6.58 14.60 -13.56
C ASP A 575 -7.15 14.77 -14.98
N LYS A 576 -6.45 15.51 -15.85
CA LYS A 576 -6.88 15.86 -17.22
C LYS A 576 -5.67 15.89 -18.15
N GLU A 577 -5.91 15.78 -19.45
CA GLU A 577 -4.87 15.74 -20.49
C GLU A 577 -3.88 16.93 -20.42
N HIS A 578 -4.37 18.13 -20.12
CA HIS A 578 -3.57 19.36 -20.01
C HIS A 578 -3.21 19.73 -18.57
N THR A 579 -3.40 18.84 -17.61
CA THR A 579 -2.90 19.06 -16.25
C THR A 579 -1.38 19.01 -16.27
N THR A 580 -0.74 20.06 -15.76
CA THR A 580 0.72 20.16 -15.57
C THR A 580 1.02 20.17 -14.08
N TRP A 581 2.28 19.94 -13.70
CA TRP A 581 2.67 20.00 -12.29
C TRP A 581 2.30 21.36 -11.67
N GLU A 582 2.43 22.47 -12.40
CA GLU A 582 2.12 23.83 -11.94
C GLU A 582 0.63 24.07 -11.67
N ASN A 583 -0.27 23.43 -12.41
CA ASN A 583 -1.71 23.66 -12.28
C ASN A 583 -2.47 22.51 -11.57
N ALA A 584 -1.79 21.39 -11.29
CA ALA A 584 -2.36 20.29 -10.53
C ALA A 584 -2.72 20.72 -9.11
N THR A 585 -3.87 20.24 -8.62
CA THR A 585 -4.43 20.62 -7.31
C THR A 585 -4.66 19.42 -6.39
N ASN A 586 -4.75 18.20 -6.94
CA ASN A 586 -4.94 16.97 -6.19
C ASN A 586 -3.62 16.19 -6.14
N PRO A 587 -3.31 15.50 -5.03
CA PRO A 587 -2.17 14.59 -4.96
C PRO A 587 -2.43 13.34 -5.81
N ALA A 588 -1.36 12.74 -6.34
CA ALA A 588 -1.42 11.39 -6.88
C ALA A 588 -1.53 10.41 -5.70
N ILE A 589 -2.58 9.59 -5.68
CA ILE A 589 -2.78 8.55 -4.67
C ILE A 589 -2.29 7.22 -5.24
N ILE A 590 -1.25 6.67 -4.62
CA ILE A 590 -0.51 5.52 -5.13
C ILE A 590 -0.79 4.31 -4.25
N GLN A 591 -1.09 3.19 -4.90
CA GLN A 591 -1.23 1.91 -4.23
C GLN A 591 0.14 1.34 -3.88
N TRP A 592 0.25 0.81 -2.67
CA TRP A 592 1.44 0.14 -2.14
C TRP A 592 1.00 -0.96 -1.16
N TRP A 593 1.95 -1.70 -0.56
CA TRP A 593 1.60 -2.87 0.25
C TRP A 593 0.75 -2.55 1.49
N ASN A 594 0.86 -1.33 2.03
CA ASN A 594 0.07 -0.84 3.17
C ASN A 594 -1.16 0.00 2.75
N GLY A 595 -1.63 -0.11 1.50
CA GLY A 595 -2.88 0.50 1.04
C GLY A 595 -2.69 1.58 -0.02
N TYR A 596 -3.21 2.79 0.23
CA TYR A 596 -3.20 3.93 -0.70
C TYR A 596 -2.74 5.19 0.01
N SER A 597 -1.67 5.82 -0.50
CA SER A 597 -1.07 6.99 0.15
C SER A 597 -0.60 8.01 -0.88
N ALA A 598 -0.37 9.25 -0.44
CA ALA A 598 0.40 10.19 -1.23
C ALA A 598 1.88 9.80 -1.16
N LEU A 599 2.63 10.03 -2.23
CA LEU A 599 4.07 9.74 -2.31
C LEU A 599 4.85 11.05 -2.38
N LEU A 600 5.93 11.18 -1.59
CA LEU A 600 6.79 12.36 -1.60
C LEU A 600 7.50 12.53 -2.96
N ASP A 601 7.55 13.77 -3.46
CA ASP A 601 8.25 14.11 -4.69
C ASP A 601 9.70 14.50 -4.41
N PHE A 602 10.62 13.52 -4.39
CA PHE A 602 12.05 13.78 -4.19
C PHE A 602 12.74 14.57 -5.31
N THR A 603 12.03 14.90 -6.41
CA THR A 603 12.53 15.88 -7.39
C THR A 603 12.31 17.32 -6.93
N ASN A 604 11.42 17.53 -5.95
CA ASN A 604 11.12 18.83 -5.35
C ASN A 604 11.99 19.06 -4.10
N PRO A 605 12.85 20.11 -4.07
CA PRO A 605 13.66 20.45 -2.90
C PRO A 605 12.85 20.70 -1.62
N LYS A 606 11.59 21.11 -1.73
CA LYS A 606 10.70 21.26 -0.57
C LYS A 606 10.38 19.92 0.09
N ALA A 607 10.19 18.86 -0.69
CA ALA A 607 9.94 17.53 -0.15
C ALA A 607 11.17 16.99 0.57
N VAL A 608 12.34 17.14 -0.04
CA VAL A 608 13.62 16.79 0.58
C VAL A 608 13.84 17.57 1.89
N THR A 609 13.54 18.86 1.91
CA THR A 609 13.66 19.69 3.12
C THR A 609 12.69 19.26 4.21
N TRP A 610 11.42 19.02 3.85
CA TRP A 610 10.41 18.54 4.80
C TRP A 610 10.82 17.21 5.44
N PHE A 611 11.22 16.25 4.62
CA PHE A 611 11.61 14.92 5.09
C PHE A 611 12.89 14.96 5.93
N ASN A 612 13.86 15.80 5.56
CA ASN A 612 15.04 16.06 6.39
C ASN A 612 14.67 16.54 7.79
N ASN A 613 13.73 17.49 7.90
CA ASN A 613 13.32 18.02 9.20
C ASN A 613 12.68 16.94 10.08
N GLU A 614 11.87 16.04 9.50
CA GLU A 614 11.26 14.95 10.26
C GLU A 614 12.31 13.97 10.79
N LEU A 615 13.26 13.54 9.97
CA LEU A 615 14.30 12.60 10.41
C LEU A 615 15.31 13.26 11.35
N ASP A 616 15.64 14.54 11.16
CA ASP A 616 16.51 15.28 12.07
C ASP A 616 15.92 15.44 13.46
N ARG A 617 14.61 15.62 13.52
CA ARG A 617 13.90 15.63 14.79
C ARG A 617 14.06 14.29 15.50
N LEU A 618 13.93 13.16 14.79
CA LEU A 618 14.10 11.83 15.39
C LEU A 618 15.51 11.62 15.96
N VAL A 619 16.54 11.98 15.18
CA VAL A 619 17.94 11.94 15.64
C VAL A 619 18.12 12.83 16.88
N LYS A 620 17.67 14.09 16.81
CA LYS A 620 17.89 15.08 17.88
C LYS A 620 17.11 14.78 19.16
N GLU A 621 15.88 14.31 19.05
CA GLU A 621 14.99 14.13 20.19
C GLU A 621 15.15 12.78 20.88
N PHE A 622 15.44 11.72 20.12
CA PHE A 622 15.45 10.33 20.62
C PHE A 622 16.81 9.64 20.46
N GLY A 623 17.78 10.24 19.77
CA GLY A 623 19.09 9.63 19.56
C GLY A 623 19.09 8.50 18.54
N VAL A 624 18.20 8.53 17.55
CA VAL A 624 18.20 7.55 16.46
C VAL A 624 19.53 7.63 15.69
N ASP A 625 20.19 6.48 15.47
CA ASP A 625 21.52 6.41 14.87
C ASP A 625 21.47 6.34 13.33
N GLY A 626 20.35 5.86 12.78
CA GLY A 626 20.19 5.65 11.35
C GLY A 626 18.79 5.23 10.92
N PHE A 627 18.63 4.93 9.63
CA PHE A 627 17.32 4.62 9.06
C PHE A 627 17.36 3.50 8.04
N LYS A 628 16.39 2.59 8.13
CA LYS A 628 16.11 1.58 7.09
C LYS A 628 15.07 2.19 6.15
N PHE A 629 15.46 2.50 4.93
CA PHE A 629 14.59 3.12 3.94
C PHE A 629 13.99 2.06 3.02
N ASP A 630 12.69 1.87 3.15
CA ASP A 630 11.94 0.94 2.32
C ASP A 630 11.15 1.67 1.24
N ALA A 631 10.56 0.89 0.35
CA ALA A 631 9.93 1.31 -0.90
C ALA A 631 10.96 1.90 -1.88
N GLY A 632 10.53 2.87 -2.70
CA GLY A 632 11.38 3.46 -3.73
C GLY A 632 11.46 2.64 -5.02
N ASP A 633 10.71 1.54 -5.12
CA ASP A 633 10.59 0.76 -6.34
C ASP A 633 9.95 1.58 -7.47
N MET A 634 10.36 1.29 -8.70
CA MET A 634 9.98 2.11 -9.86
C MET A 634 8.49 2.03 -10.19
N HIS A 635 7.82 0.92 -9.84
CA HIS A 635 6.39 0.75 -10.12
C HIS A 635 5.50 1.68 -9.27
N PHE A 636 6.03 2.35 -8.24
CA PHE A 636 5.29 3.35 -7.46
C PHE A 636 5.16 4.71 -8.15
N TYR A 637 5.75 4.89 -9.35
CA TYR A 637 5.72 6.14 -10.09
C TYR A 637 4.90 5.98 -11.39
N PRO A 638 3.56 5.95 -11.32
CA PRO A 638 2.70 5.73 -12.48
C PRO A 638 2.66 6.97 -13.39
N GLU A 639 2.27 6.79 -14.66
CA GLU A 639 2.24 7.87 -15.67
C GLU A 639 1.32 9.06 -15.30
N TYR A 640 0.30 8.82 -14.48
CA TYR A 640 -0.60 9.88 -14.01
C TYR A 640 0.00 10.71 -12.86
N ALA A 641 1.13 10.29 -12.27
CA ALA A 641 1.80 11.04 -11.21
C ALA A 641 2.75 12.08 -11.82
N LEU A 642 2.54 13.34 -11.45
CA LEU A 642 3.31 14.50 -11.88
C LEU A 642 4.29 14.92 -10.78
N SER A 643 5.52 15.20 -11.18
CA SER A 643 6.62 15.66 -10.33
C SER A 643 7.15 17.01 -10.80
N MET A 644 7.90 17.69 -9.93
CA MET A 644 8.49 19.00 -10.22
C MET A 644 9.49 18.94 -11.37
N GLU A 645 10.38 17.94 -11.37
CA GLU A 645 11.22 17.59 -12.52
C GLU A 645 10.48 16.55 -13.37
N ALA A 646 10.47 16.68 -14.69
CA ALA A 646 10.00 15.62 -15.57
C ALA A 646 10.98 14.44 -15.47
N ALA A 647 10.63 13.44 -14.65
CA ALA A 647 11.51 12.34 -14.29
C ALA A 647 10.89 10.99 -14.69
N THR A 648 11.73 10.05 -15.10
CA THR A 648 11.31 8.65 -15.29
C THR A 648 11.08 7.98 -13.93
N PRO A 649 10.32 6.88 -13.88
CA PRO A 649 10.18 6.08 -12.66
C PRO A 649 11.55 5.65 -12.06
N ASN A 650 12.51 5.31 -12.93
CA ASN A 650 13.90 5.02 -12.56
C ASN A 650 14.57 6.21 -11.88
N ARG A 651 14.42 7.42 -12.45
CA ARG A 651 15.00 8.64 -11.90
C ARG A 651 14.43 8.98 -10.54
N HIS A 652 13.13 8.77 -10.31
CA HIS A 652 12.54 8.93 -8.99
C HIS A 652 13.14 7.99 -7.94
N SER A 653 13.30 6.71 -8.29
CA SER A 653 13.98 5.71 -7.43
C SER A 653 15.40 6.16 -7.06
N GLU A 654 16.17 6.67 -8.03
CA GLU A 654 17.51 7.23 -7.79
C GLU A 654 17.48 8.43 -6.83
N ARG A 655 16.53 9.37 -6.99
CA ARG A 655 16.42 10.55 -6.12
C ARG A 655 16.14 10.16 -4.66
N TYR A 656 15.27 9.19 -4.45
CA TYR A 656 14.99 8.69 -3.11
C TYR A 656 16.20 7.97 -2.51
N ALA A 657 16.92 7.16 -3.28
CA ALA A 657 18.12 6.48 -2.80
C ALA A 657 19.28 7.45 -2.51
N GLN A 658 19.42 8.55 -3.26
CA GLN A 658 20.42 9.60 -2.98
C GLN A 658 20.22 10.27 -1.61
N PHE A 659 18.99 10.27 -1.09
CA PHE A 659 18.70 10.82 0.23
C PHE A 659 19.45 10.07 1.35
N ALA A 660 19.68 8.77 1.17
CA ALA A 660 20.40 7.89 2.10
C ALA A 660 21.77 8.43 2.53
N PHE A 661 22.49 9.10 1.61
CA PHE A 661 23.89 9.51 1.78
C PHE A 661 24.15 10.38 3.00
N ARG A 662 23.08 10.96 3.55
CA ARG A 662 23.11 11.81 4.72
C ARG A 662 23.36 11.05 6.02
N PHE A 663 22.95 9.78 6.09
CA PHE A 663 23.03 8.95 7.29
C PHE A 663 24.08 7.87 7.07
N PRO A 664 25.21 7.87 7.81
CA PRO A 664 26.19 6.79 7.69
C PRO A 664 25.57 5.42 7.94
N LEU A 665 24.67 5.32 8.92
CA LEU A 665 23.89 4.13 9.20
C LEU A 665 22.58 4.20 8.40
N ASN A 666 22.59 3.57 7.22
CA ASN A 666 21.43 3.46 6.33
C ASN A 666 21.33 2.05 5.74
N GLU A 667 20.12 1.61 5.42
CA GLU A 667 19.86 0.41 4.60
C GLU A 667 18.79 0.74 3.54
N TYR A 668 18.96 0.25 2.31
CA TYR A 668 18.01 0.39 1.19
C TYR A 668 17.72 -0.92 0.47
N ARG A 669 16.45 -1.16 0.11
CA ARG A 669 16.04 -2.33 -0.70
C ARG A 669 15.93 -2.06 -2.20
N ALA A 670 15.49 -0.88 -2.62
CA ALA A 670 15.32 -0.54 -4.03
C ALA A 670 16.14 0.69 -4.40
N CYS A 671 16.88 0.60 -5.50
CA CYS A 671 17.74 1.67 -5.99
C CYS A 671 17.90 1.56 -7.51
N TRP A 672 17.97 2.72 -8.19
CA TRP A 672 18.42 2.84 -9.56
C TRP A 672 19.82 3.45 -9.60
N LYS A 673 20.75 2.80 -10.29
CA LYS A 673 22.17 3.20 -10.35
C LYS A 673 22.81 3.23 -8.96
N LEU A 674 23.64 4.23 -8.65
CA LEU A 674 24.33 4.40 -7.35
C LEU A 674 25.27 3.25 -6.94
N GLY A 675 25.78 2.50 -7.92
CA GLY A 675 26.91 1.58 -7.68
C GLY A 675 28.12 2.33 -7.07
N ASN A 676 28.80 1.67 -6.14
CA ASN A 676 29.96 2.14 -5.38
C ASN A 676 29.74 3.42 -4.55
N GLN A 677 28.48 3.76 -4.25
CA GLN A 677 28.12 4.82 -3.32
C GLN A 677 27.95 4.26 -1.89
N PRO A 678 28.05 5.08 -0.83
CA PRO A 678 28.02 4.62 0.57
C PRO A 678 26.59 4.33 1.05
N ILE A 679 25.89 3.45 0.32
CA ILE A 679 24.55 2.95 0.66
C ILE A 679 24.68 1.48 1.02
N ALA A 680 24.23 1.09 2.21
CA ALA A 680 24.07 -0.32 2.49
C ALA A 680 22.79 -0.83 1.84
N GLN A 681 22.88 -1.90 1.08
CA GLN A 681 21.79 -2.47 0.32
C GLN A 681 21.35 -3.80 0.92
N ARG A 682 20.09 -4.16 0.76
CA ARG A 682 19.60 -5.47 1.13
C ARG A 682 18.82 -6.05 -0.02
N LEU A 683 19.06 -7.32 -0.32
CA LEU A 683 18.26 -8.03 -1.30
C LEU A 683 16.79 -8.12 -0.83
N HIS A 684 15.88 -8.14 -1.80
CA HIS A 684 14.46 -8.35 -1.56
C HIS A 684 14.19 -9.61 -0.75
N ASP A 685 13.19 -9.51 0.12
CA ASP A 685 12.66 -10.56 0.98
C ASP A 685 12.54 -11.90 0.24
N LYS A 686 13.12 -12.91 0.86
CA LYS A 686 13.07 -14.32 0.49
C LYS A 686 12.03 -15.04 1.32
N ASN A 687 11.40 -16.04 0.72
CA ASN A 687 10.57 -16.99 1.43
C ASN A 687 11.45 -17.97 2.23
N HIS A 688 10.85 -18.61 3.23
CA HIS A 688 11.49 -19.68 3.97
C HIS A 688 11.49 -20.99 3.17
N THR A 689 12.30 -21.08 2.12
CA THR A 689 12.41 -22.27 1.27
C THR A 689 13.86 -22.52 0.81
N TRP A 690 14.20 -23.78 0.53
CA TRP A 690 15.49 -24.14 -0.08
C TRP A 690 15.74 -23.45 -1.43
N GLN A 691 14.67 -23.28 -2.23
CA GLN A 691 14.77 -22.58 -3.51
C GLN A 691 15.27 -21.15 -3.32
N ASP A 692 14.64 -20.39 -2.42
CA ASP A 692 15.00 -18.99 -2.18
C ASP A 692 16.34 -18.85 -1.43
N LEU A 693 16.69 -19.80 -0.56
CA LEU A 693 18.03 -19.89 0.03
C LEU A 693 19.11 -20.05 -1.05
N GLY A 694 18.86 -20.87 -2.07
CA GLY A 694 19.75 -21.03 -3.23
C GLY A 694 19.93 -19.76 -4.06
N LEU A 695 19.03 -18.78 -3.95
CA LEU A 695 19.13 -17.51 -4.67
C LEU A 695 20.06 -16.48 -4.00
N LEU A 696 20.43 -16.67 -2.72
CA LEU A 696 21.24 -15.69 -1.99
C LEU A 696 22.60 -15.45 -2.65
N ILE A 697 23.33 -16.54 -2.96
CA ILE A 697 24.67 -16.45 -3.54
C ILE A 697 24.66 -15.78 -4.92
N PRO A 698 23.88 -16.24 -5.92
CA PRO A 698 23.90 -15.62 -7.24
C PRO A 698 23.48 -14.14 -7.20
N HIS A 699 22.49 -13.76 -6.39
CA HIS A 699 22.03 -12.36 -6.32
C HIS A 699 23.10 -11.46 -5.68
N MET A 700 23.72 -11.91 -4.58
CA MET A 700 24.82 -11.19 -3.93
C MET A 700 26.06 -11.06 -4.82
N LEU A 701 26.37 -12.09 -5.62
CA LEU A 701 27.44 -12.05 -6.61
C LEU A 701 27.17 -10.98 -7.69
N THR A 702 25.93 -10.88 -8.16
CA THR A 702 25.53 -9.86 -9.12
C THR A 702 25.60 -8.46 -8.52
N GLU A 703 25.15 -8.25 -7.27
CA GLU A 703 25.27 -6.97 -6.57
C GLU A 703 26.72 -6.50 -6.53
N GLY A 704 27.62 -7.35 -6.04
CA GLY A 704 29.04 -7.05 -5.99
C GLY A 704 29.61 -6.73 -7.37
N LEU A 705 29.27 -7.52 -8.39
CA LEU A 705 29.75 -7.36 -9.76
C LEU A 705 29.43 -5.98 -10.38
N VAL A 706 28.30 -5.37 -10.00
CA VAL A 706 27.83 -4.10 -10.59
C VAL A 706 27.94 -2.90 -9.64
N GLY A 707 28.72 -3.05 -8.57
CA GLY A 707 29.10 -1.98 -7.64
C GLY A 707 28.23 -1.87 -6.39
N TYR A 708 27.24 -2.73 -6.18
CA TYR A 708 26.50 -2.81 -4.92
C TYR A 708 27.26 -3.70 -3.95
N THR A 709 28.38 -3.19 -3.47
CA THR A 709 29.33 -4.01 -2.70
C THR A 709 29.03 -4.05 -1.20
N PHE A 710 28.24 -3.10 -0.71
CA PHE A 710 27.81 -2.97 0.68
C PHE A 710 26.45 -3.62 0.88
N SER A 711 26.34 -4.95 0.72
CA SER A 711 25.02 -5.60 0.66
C SER A 711 24.78 -6.66 1.73
N CYS A 712 23.50 -6.81 2.07
CA CYS A 712 22.92 -7.84 2.92
C CYS A 712 22.14 -8.86 2.07
N PRO A 713 22.42 -10.18 2.22
CA PRO A 713 21.82 -11.23 1.39
C PRO A 713 20.31 -11.41 1.57
N ASP A 714 19.80 -11.12 2.76
CA ASP A 714 18.42 -10.85 3.19
C ASP A 714 18.44 -10.99 4.73
N MET A 715 17.31 -11.26 5.36
CA MET A 715 17.21 -11.75 6.74
C MET A 715 17.45 -13.27 6.79
N ILE A 716 18.15 -13.72 7.83
CA ILE A 716 18.43 -15.14 8.07
C ILE A 716 17.12 -15.92 8.21
N GLY A 717 17.00 -16.97 7.40
CA GLY A 717 15.78 -17.79 7.29
C GLY A 717 14.74 -17.24 6.31
N GLY A 718 14.89 -16.01 5.79
CA GLY A 718 13.98 -15.34 4.86
C GLY A 718 13.30 -14.11 5.47
N GLY A 719 13.13 -13.04 4.66
CA GLY A 719 12.48 -11.79 5.06
C GLY A 719 10.96 -11.74 4.89
N ASN A 720 10.33 -12.70 4.20
CA ASN A 720 8.88 -12.68 4.00
C ASN A 720 8.14 -13.20 5.24
N TYR A 721 7.52 -12.30 6.00
CA TYR A 721 6.81 -12.63 7.26
C TYR A 721 5.68 -13.65 7.09
N ILE A 722 5.06 -13.75 5.92
CA ILE A 722 4.02 -14.75 5.65
C ILE A 722 4.58 -16.17 5.82
N SER A 723 5.87 -16.37 5.55
CA SER A 723 6.55 -17.66 5.74
C SER A 723 6.71 -18.07 7.21
N PHE A 724 6.42 -17.16 8.16
CA PHE A 724 6.62 -17.36 9.59
C PHE A 724 5.31 -17.29 10.39
N LEU A 725 4.14 -17.22 9.73
CA LEU A 725 2.85 -17.19 10.42
C LEU A 725 2.46 -18.56 11.01
N ASP A 726 2.91 -19.66 10.40
CA ASP A 726 2.72 -21.03 10.88
C ASP A 726 4.07 -21.62 11.29
N ILE A 727 4.41 -21.47 12.57
CA ILE A 727 5.70 -21.92 13.11
C ILE A 727 5.78 -23.44 13.33
N ASP A 728 4.66 -24.15 13.28
CA ASP A 728 4.59 -25.58 13.63
C ASP A 728 5.07 -26.51 12.49
N THR A 729 5.24 -25.97 11.28
CA THR A 729 5.67 -26.72 10.07
C THR A 729 7.07 -26.31 9.57
N TYR A 730 7.84 -25.61 10.40
CA TYR A 730 9.06 -24.92 10.01
C TYR A 730 10.30 -25.81 9.87
N GLU A 731 11.06 -25.65 8.78
CA GLU A 731 12.30 -26.40 8.54
C GLU A 731 13.52 -25.67 9.10
N GLN A 732 13.87 -26.00 10.34
CA GLN A 732 14.96 -25.38 11.09
C GLN A 732 16.31 -25.33 10.34
N ASP A 733 16.61 -26.37 9.56
CA ASP A 733 17.85 -26.48 8.78
C ASP A 733 18.05 -25.29 7.83
N ILE A 734 16.97 -24.77 7.24
CA ILE A 734 17.03 -23.61 6.33
C ILE A 734 17.56 -22.38 7.07
N VAL A 735 17.22 -22.18 8.35
CA VAL A 735 17.74 -21.05 9.15
C VAL A 735 19.22 -21.20 9.40
N VAL A 736 19.64 -22.41 9.79
CA VAL A 736 21.05 -22.68 10.07
C VAL A 736 21.88 -22.50 8.80
N ARG A 737 21.44 -23.09 7.68
CA ARG A 737 22.11 -22.95 6.38
C ARG A 737 22.08 -21.51 5.86
N SER A 738 21.01 -20.78 6.09
CA SER A 738 20.93 -19.35 5.81
C SER A 738 21.97 -18.58 6.63
N ALA A 739 22.04 -18.78 7.95
CA ALA A 739 23.05 -18.14 8.81
C ALA A 739 24.48 -18.44 8.37
N GLN A 740 24.75 -19.68 7.95
CA GLN A 740 26.04 -20.10 7.39
C GLN A 740 26.36 -19.41 6.06
N CYS A 741 25.37 -19.23 5.19
CA CYS A 741 25.51 -18.48 3.95
C CYS A 741 25.88 -17.01 4.23
N HIS A 742 25.20 -16.38 5.19
CA HIS A 742 25.43 -14.98 5.59
C HIS A 742 26.78 -14.76 6.29
N ALA A 743 27.29 -15.75 7.03
CA ALA A 743 28.44 -15.57 7.93
C ALA A 743 29.69 -14.97 7.26
N LEU A 744 29.94 -15.27 5.98
CA LEU A 744 31.09 -14.75 5.22
C LEU A 744 30.68 -13.85 4.04
N MET A 745 29.45 -13.34 4.03
CA MET A 745 28.99 -12.26 3.16
C MET A 745 29.24 -10.88 3.82
N PRO A 746 29.09 -9.74 3.13
CA PRO A 746 29.41 -8.44 3.72
C PRO A 746 28.63 -8.13 5.02
N MET A 747 27.33 -8.39 5.03
CA MET A 747 26.43 -8.16 6.16
C MET A 747 25.73 -9.46 6.59
N MET A 748 25.30 -9.52 7.86
CA MET A 748 24.56 -10.64 8.45
C MET A 748 23.42 -10.10 9.32
N GLN A 749 22.18 -10.42 8.97
CA GLN A 749 20.99 -9.85 9.60
C GLN A 749 20.01 -10.93 10.06
N PHE A 750 19.60 -10.89 11.33
CA PHE A 750 18.50 -11.67 11.88
C PHE A 750 17.20 -10.88 11.84
N SER A 751 16.08 -11.59 11.86
CA SER A 751 14.77 -10.97 12.06
C SER A 751 13.84 -11.82 12.92
N VAL A 752 13.88 -13.14 12.72
CA VAL A 752 13.31 -14.10 13.67
C VAL A 752 14.30 -14.36 14.82
N ALA A 753 13.82 -14.48 16.05
CA ALA A 753 14.63 -14.91 17.18
C ALA A 753 15.02 -16.40 17.05
N PRO A 754 16.29 -16.76 16.77
CA PRO A 754 16.66 -18.15 16.53
C PRO A 754 16.46 -19.04 17.77
N TRP A 755 16.64 -18.53 18.98
CA TRP A 755 16.39 -19.29 20.22
C TRP A 755 14.91 -19.60 20.47
N ARG A 756 13.99 -18.89 19.79
CA ARG A 756 12.54 -19.12 19.91
C ARG A 756 12.07 -20.24 18.99
N ILE A 757 12.68 -20.34 17.81
CA ILE A 757 12.21 -21.22 16.73
C ILE A 757 13.11 -22.44 16.47
N LEU A 758 14.28 -22.51 17.10
CA LEU A 758 15.22 -23.62 16.91
C LEU A 758 15.37 -24.45 18.18
N ASP A 759 15.58 -25.75 17.97
CA ASP A 759 16.11 -26.62 19.01
C ASP A 759 17.56 -26.24 19.36
N LYS A 760 18.07 -26.88 20.41
CA LYS A 760 19.42 -26.61 20.92
C LYS A 760 20.51 -26.93 19.89
N GLU A 761 20.39 -28.01 19.13
CA GLU A 761 21.42 -28.43 18.17
C GLU A 761 21.55 -27.41 17.04
N ASN A 762 20.41 -27.00 16.48
CA ASN A 762 20.33 -26.00 15.42
C ASN A 762 20.74 -24.60 15.92
N PHE A 763 20.35 -24.22 17.13
CA PHE A 763 20.80 -22.95 17.70
C PHE A 763 22.32 -22.94 17.99
N ASP A 764 22.88 -24.03 18.47
CA ASP A 764 24.34 -24.17 18.65
C ASP A 764 25.09 -24.12 17.30
N ALA A 765 24.48 -24.60 16.22
CA ALA A 765 25.02 -24.47 14.86
C ALA A 765 25.05 -23.00 14.37
N ILE A 766 24.04 -22.20 14.71
CA ILE A 766 24.06 -20.75 14.44
C ILE A 766 25.20 -20.06 15.21
N LYS A 767 25.39 -20.42 16.49
CA LYS A 767 26.50 -19.87 17.29
C LYS A 767 27.85 -20.18 16.66
N LYS A 768 28.05 -21.39 16.11
CA LYS A 768 29.27 -21.73 15.35
C LYS A 768 29.44 -20.86 14.09
N ALA A 769 28.36 -20.56 13.36
CA ALA A 769 28.42 -19.65 12.22
C ALA A 769 28.82 -18.23 12.64
N LEU A 770 28.33 -17.75 13.78
CA LEU A 770 28.73 -16.46 14.38
C LEU A 770 30.20 -16.44 14.82
N GLU A 771 30.73 -17.53 15.36
CA GLU A 771 32.17 -17.64 15.66
C GLU A 771 33.03 -17.58 14.38
N ILE A 772 32.57 -18.21 13.30
CA ILE A 772 33.23 -18.10 11.99
C ILE A 772 33.17 -16.65 11.49
N ARG A 773 31.99 -16.01 11.55
CA ARG A 773 31.84 -14.58 11.23
C ARG A 773 32.88 -13.75 11.96
N LYS A 774 32.92 -13.85 13.29
CA LYS A 774 33.84 -13.11 14.16
C LYS A 774 35.31 -13.31 13.80
N ARG A 775 35.70 -14.54 13.47
CA ARG A 775 37.07 -14.86 13.01
C ARG A 775 37.43 -14.12 11.71
N PHE A 776 36.48 -13.96 10.79
CA PHE A 776 36.70 -13.33 9.50
C PHE A 776 36.32 -11.84 9.46
N THR A 777 35.72 -11.28 10.53
CA THR A 777 35.39 -9.85 10.61
C THR A 777 36.56 -8.94 10.22
N PRO A 778 37.81 -9.11 10.71
CA PRO A 778 38.92 -8.27 10.26
C PRO A 778 39.15 -8.27 8.75
N LYS A 779 38.97 -9.43 8.10
CA LYS A 779 39.11 -9.56 6.64
C LYS A 779 37.93 -8.91 5.91
N ILE A 780 36.71 -9.06 6.41
CA ILE A 780 35.53 -8.40 5.87
C ILE A 780 35.68 -6.88 5.96
N MET A 781 36.18 -6.35 7.08
CA MET A 781 36.45 -4.92 7.25
C MET A 781 37.53 -4.41 6.28
N GLU A 782 38.63 -5.16 6.13
CA GLU A 782 39.68 -4.85 5.15
C GLU A 782 39.10 -4.75 3.73
N LEU A 783 38.32 -5.76 3.33
CA LEU A 783 37.70 -5.82 2.01
C LEU A 783 36.63 -4.74 1.82
N THR A 784 35.87 -4.41 2.86
CA THR A 784 34.87 -3.33 2.83
C THR A 784 35.56 -1.99 2.57
N ALA A 785 36.63 -1.68 3.29
CA ALA A 785 37.42 -0.47 3.08
C ALA A 785 38.12 -0.45 1.72
N HIS A 786 38.62 -1.61 1.24
CA HIS A 786 39.20 -1.75 -0.09
C HIS A 786 38.16 -1.51 -1.19
N SER A 787 36.96 -2.08 -1.04
CA SER A 787 35.85 -1.92 -1.97
C SER A 787 35.42 -0.46 -2.08
N ALA A 788 35.29 0.25 -0.95
CA ALA A 788 34.97 1.68 -0.95
C ALA A 788 35.94 2.54 -1.77
N ARG A 789 37.22 2.17 -1.82
CA ARG A 789 38.26 2.90 -2.58
C ARG A 789 38.37 2.48 -4.04
N THR A 790 38.09 1.23 -4.35
CA THR A 790 38.44 0.62 -5.65
C THR A 790 37.24 0.17 -6.47
N GLY A 791 36.07 0.05 -5.86
CA GLY A 791 34.90 -0.59 -6.45
C GLY A 791 35.05 -2.11 -6.63
N GLU A 792 36.14 -2.72 -6.14
CA GLU A 792 36.28 -4.18 -6.21
C GLU A 792 35.26 -4.87 -5.29
N PRO A 793 34.60 -5.96 -5.74
CA PRO A 793 33.63 -6.67 -4.91
C PRO A 793 34.27 -7.31 -3.67
N ILE A 794 33.54 -7.28 -2.54
CA ILE A 794 33.93 -7.97 -1.29
C ILE A 794 33.86 -9.48 -1.49
N ILE A 795 32.73 -9.97 -1.98
CA ILE A 795 32.57 -11.35 -2.46
C ILE A 795 32.61 -11.37 -3.99
N ARG A 796 33.22 -12.41 -4.57
CA ARG A 796 33.52 -12.48 -6.00
C ARG A 796 33.09 -13.81 -6.58
N SER A 797 32.51 -13.76 -7.78
CA SER A 797 32.20 -14.98 -8.52
C SER A 797 33.48 -15.68 -8.96
N MET A 798 33.39 -16.98 -9.18
CA MET A 798 34.53 -17.77 -9.64
C MET A 798 35.04 -17.28 -11.00
N ALA A 799 34.14 -16.87 -11.90
CA ALA A 799 34.48 -16.29 -13.20
C ALA A 799 35.16 -14.91 -13.12
N TYR A 800 34.77 -14.09 -12.14
CA TYR A 800 35.44 -12.81 -11.88
C TYR A 800 36.87 -13.05 -11.37
N GLN A 801 37.04 -13.95 -10.40
CA GLN A 801 38.34 -14.14 -9.73
C GLN A 801 39.33 -15.01 -10.53
N PHE A 802 38.83 -15.92 -11.36
CA PHE A 802 39.62 -16.87 -12.14
C PHE A 802 39.18 -16.90 -13.62
N PRO A 803 39.39 -15.80 -14.35
CA PRO A 803 38.94 -15.69 -15.73
C PRO A 803 39.58 -16.76 -16.62
N GLY A 804 38.81 -17.25 -17.60
CA GLY A 804 39.27 -18.23 -18.60
C GLY A 804 39.41 -19.67 -18.11
N GLN A 805 38.91 -20.00 -16.90
CA GLN A 805 38.95 -21.36 -16.34
C GLN A 805 37.62 -22.13 -16.46
N GLY A 806 36.63 -21.59 -17.19
CA GLY A 806 35.34 -22.25 -17.42
C GLY A 806 34.41 -22.24 -16.20
N TYR A 807 34.50 -21.18 -15.39
CA TYR A 807 33.76 -21.04 -14.13
C TYR A 807 32.56 -20.10 -14.23
N GLU A 808 32.06 -19.83 -15.44
CA GLU A 808 31.02 -18.83 -15.66
C GLU A 808 29.65 -19.20 -15.07
N TYR A 809 29.37 -20.49 -14.91
CA TYR A 809 28.10 -21.00 -14.37
C TYR A 809 28.22 -21.50 -12.92
N ILE A 810 29.29 -21.13 -12.21
CA ILE A 810 29.42 -21.48 -10.79
C ILE A 810 28.86 -20.33 -9.95
N ASP A 811 27.70 -20.56 -9.36
CA ASP A 811 26.93 -19.56 -8.61
C ASP A 811 26.52 -20.03 -7.20
N ASP A 812 26.95 -21.21 -6.77
CA ASP A 812 26.67 -21.82 -5.46
C ASP A 812 27.89 -21.77 -4.50
N GLN A 813 28.98 -21.13 -4.94
CA GLN A 813 30.18 -20.86 -4.13
C GLN A 813 30.83 -19.55 -4.59
N PHE A 814 31.57 -18.91 -3.68
CA PHE A 814 32.15 -17.60 -3.94
C PHE A 814 33.51 -17.44 -3.29
N MET A 815 34.23 -16.41 -3.71
CA MET A 815 35.48 -15.99 -3.08
C MET A 815 35.22 -14.79 -2.17
N LEU A 816 35.60 -14.86 -0.90
CA LEU A 816 35.74 -13.69 -0.03
C LEU A 816 37.12 -13.08 -0.26
N GLY A 817 37.15 -11.95 -0.97
CA GLY A 817 38.38 -11.37 -1.51
C GLY A 817 39.07 -12.33 -2.48
N GLN A 818 40.39 -12.47 -2.38
CA GLN A 818 41.20 -13.28 -3.31
C GLN A 818 41.63 -14.64 -2.74
N GLU A 819 41.40 -14.86 -1.43
CA GLU A 819 42.13 -15.87 -0.65
C GLU A 819 41.23 -16.95 -0.06
N VAL A 820 39.95 -16.63 0.19
CA VAL A 820 39.04 -17.53 0.91
C VAL A 820 37.92 -17.96 -0.03
N LEU A 821 37.88 -19.23 -0.40
CA LEU A 821 36.76 -19.82 -1.11
C LEU A 821 35.72 -20.26 -0.08
N VAL A 822 34.51 -19.73 -0.18
CA VAL A 822 33.41 -20.05 0.73
C VAL A 822 32.42 -20.93 -0.01
N ALA A 823 32.00 -21.97 0.69
CA ALA A 823 31.22 -23.02 0.12
C ALA A 823 30.03 -23.43 1.04
N PRO A 824 28.99 -22.58 1.20
CA PRO A 824 27.79 -22.92 1.97
C PRO A 824 26.93 -24.00 1.32
N VAL A 825 26.14 -24.73 2.11
CA VAL A 825 25.09 -25.64 1.60
C VAL A 825 23.78 -24.86 1.51
N THR A 826 23.13 -24.90 0.35
CA THR A 826 21.84 -24.24 0.10
C THR A 826 20.78 -25.21 -0.43
N THR A 827 20.98 -26.51 -0.21
CA THR A 827 20.04 -27.59 -0.56
C THR A 827 19.80 -28.47 0.68
N PRO A 828 18.77 -29.34 0.69
CA PRO A 828 18.53 -30.28 1.79
C PRO A 828 19.65 -31.31 2.01
N ASP A 829 20.65 -31.37 1.12
CA ASP A 829 21.68 -32.39 1.16
C ASP A 829 22.71 -32.14 2.28
N SER A 830 23.17 -33.21 2.91
CA SER A 830 24.28 -33.17 3.87
C SER A 830 25.65 -33.33 3.22
N THR A 831 25.71 -33.28 1.89
CA THR A 831 26.95 -33.33 1.11
C THR A 831 26.94 -32.23 0.08
N ARG A 832 28.11 -31.79 -0.37
CA ARG A 832 28.17 -30.89 -1.52
C ARG A 832 29.42 -31.06 -2.37
N MET A 833 29.27 -30.72 -3.65
CA MET A 833 30.39 -30.56 -4.57
C MET A 833 31.04 -29.19 -4.35
N VAL A 834 32.37 -29.13 -4.39
CA VAL A 834 33.16 -27.90 -4.36
C VAL A 834 34.13 -27.90 -5.53
N VAL A 835 34.11 -26.84 -6.33
CA VAL A 835 35.08 -26.61 -7.40
C VAL A 835 36.27 -25.85 -6.82
N LEU A 836 37.44 -26.48 -6.78
CA LEU A 836 38.68 -25.86 -6.31
C LEU A 836 39.50 -25.35 -7.51
N PRO A 837 39.73 -24.03 -7.64
CA PRO A 837 40.57 -23.45 -8.69
C PRO A 837 42.02 -23.91 -8.59
N LYS A 838 42.80 -23.73 -9.66
CA LYS A 838 44.24 -24.04 -9.65
C LYS A 838 44.94 -23.36 -8.47
N GLY A 839 45.62 -24.16 -7.64
CA GLY A 839 46.31 -23.70 -6.44
C GLY A 839 46.42 -24.81 -5.40
N LYS A 840 46.85 -24.44 -4.19
CA LYS A 840 46.81 -25.29 -3.00
C LYS A 840 45.83 -24.65 -2.01
N TRP A 841 44.94 -25.45 -1.45
CA TRP A 841 43.84 -24.99 -0.61
C TRP A 841 43.84 -25.73 0.71
N LEU A 842 43.65 -25.02 1.82
CA LEU A 842 43.51 -25.57 3.16
C LEU A 842 42.04 -25.44 3.58
N SER A 843 41.36 -26.55 3.82
CA SER A 843 39.96 -26.51 4.29
C SER A 843 39.84 -26.01 5.73
N ASP A 844 38.62 -25.66 6.11
CA ASP A 844 38.17 -25.37 7.48
C ASP A 844 38.55 -26.46 8.49
N GLU A 845 38.66 -27.72 8.04
CA GLU A 845 39.10 -28.88 8.83
C GLU A 845 40.63 -29.07 8.87
N GLY A 846 41.40 -28.16 8.28
CA GLY A 846 42.87 -28.25 8.23
C GLY A 846 43.41 -29.26 7.20
N LYS A 847 42.57 -29.79 6.31
CA LYS A 847 43.00 -30.72 5.26
C LYS A 847 43.46 -29.96 4.02
N SER A 848 44.59 -30.37 3.46
CA SER A 848 45.15 -29.75 2.25
C SER A 848 44.66 -30.44 0.97
N TYR A 849 44.26 -29.63 -0.01
CA TYR A 849 43.78 -30.05 -1.30
C TYR A 849 44.62 -29.39 -2.40
N LYS A 850 45.04 -30.17 -3.40
CA LYS A 850 45.46 -29.64 -4.69
C LYS A 850 44.21 -29.21 -5.46
N GLY A 851 44.22 -28.00 -6.01
CA GLY A 851 43.14 -27.46 -6.82
C GLY A 851 43.16 -27.94 -8.27
N ASN A 852 42.42 -27.24 -9.13
CA ASN A 852 42.07 -27.64 -10.50
C ASN A 852 41.29 -28.96 -10.53
N ARG A 853 40.33 -29.13 -9.62
CA ARG A 853 39.47 -30.31 -9.51
C ARG A 853 38.17 -30.00 -8.77
N GLN A 854 37.21 -30.90 -8.91
CA GLN A 854 36.03 -30.94 -8.07
C GLN A 854 36.24 -31.96 -6.96
N ILE A 855 35.68 -31.68 -5.78
CA ILE A 855 35.63 -32.60 -4.65
C ILE A 855 34.22 -32.66 -4.11
N THR A 856 33.82 -33.80 -3.55
CA THR A 856 32.59 -33.92 -2.75
C THR A 856 32.99 -34.00 -1.28
N ILE A 857 32.30 -33.27 -0.43
CA ILE A 857 32.53 -33.22 1.01
C ILE A 857 31.23 -33.46 1.77
N ASP A 858 31.35 -34.08 2.94
CA ASP A 858 30.26 -34.17 3.91
C ASP A 858 30.20 -32.88 4.73
N VAL A 859 29.01 -32.32 4.87
CA VAL A 859 28.76 -31.04 5.53
C VAL A 859 27.65 -31.24 6.55
N PRO A 860 27.96 -31.67 7.78
CA PRO A 860 26.97 -31.73 8.85
C PRO A 860 26.36 -30.35 9.11
N ILE A 861 25.18 -30.31 9.73
CA ILE A 861 24.42 -29.06 9.96
C ILE A 861 25.23 -28.01 10.73
N SER A 862 26.21 -28.43 11.53
CA SER A 862 27.06 -27.52 12.32
C SER A 862 28.31 -26.99 11.60
N ARG A 863 28.50 -27.29 10.31
CA ARG A 863 29.69 -26.93 9.53
C ARG A 863 29.36 -25.96 8.38
N LEU A 864 30.13 -24.88 8.29
CA LEU A 864 30.23 -24.02 7.10
C LEU A 864 31.59 -24.28 6.40
N PRO A 865 31.60 -24.91 5.22
CA PRO A 865 32.84 -25.15 4.49
C PRO A 865 33.47 -23.86 3.94
N TYR A 866 34.77 -23.69 4.19
CA TYR A 866 35.59 -22.67 3.53
C TYR A 866 37.01 -23.22 3.31
N PHE A 867 37.71 -22.65 2.33
CA PHE A 867 39.05 -23.06 1.93
C PHE A 867 39.95 -21.83 1.78
N ILE A 868 41.08 -21.83 2.46
CA ILE A 868 42.08 -20.76 2.40
C ILE A 868 43.16 -21.15 1.40
N LYS A 869 43.44 -20.27 0.44
CA LYS A 869 44.52 -20.43 -0.52
C LYS A 869 45.88 -20.36 0.20
N GLN A 870 46.77 -21.33 -0.09
CA GLN A 870 48.11 -21.43 0.48
C GLN A 870 49.22 -20.88 -0.41
#